data_AF-A0A0G1KC73-F1
#
_entry.id   AF-A0A0G1KC73-F1
#
_cell.length_a   1.000
_cell.length_b   1.000
_cell.length_c   1.000
_cell.angle_alpha   90.00
_cell.angle_beta   90.00
_cell.angle_gamma   90.00
#
_symmetry.space_group_name_H-M   'P 1'
#
loop_
_entity.id
_entity.type
_entity.pdbx_description
1 polymer ?
#
loop_
_entity_poly.entity_id
_entity_poly.type
_entity_poly.pdbx_seq_one_letter_code
_entity_poly.pdbx_strand_id
1 'polypeptide(L)'
;MLLAILMFFEQAGFVFAATFTPNMDKRNSSAPFAAGALVQGKYTPVGGASESDALYFSRGNQISGDYYQNFDSTQGSIVFWVTPEWNGNDGKIHVLTRSGLTGSSGMIYKYSDNTLRLAHGALLLVSLDISSWTAGNTYFIVARWDKKNTLDGTNYGSLSINDVHTFSSTTAPTAESGESTFYIGSDSSMRYPASSVIEGLTVYRRPLFDGTYGVDAGNGDEINLIYNSGTGKDPTLVTGSWDVVFAMPTNASTGAITTGTGNAWSHPHSSNLLGGTNGKNGFMMDGTYTNDGWAVENPAFEFASASTTFTAGGAKRNSGGPFASGVMVSGWQGQNTYRDALAASAGSQISGNFYQNWDDNQGSISFWITPEWNGNDGLQHTIFSDGISLMVFKRTNNTLAFRRVGIADIVSTDISSWVAGSTYFVVVRWDTKNAIDGTNYGSISINDVHTLGTTSSWTSVTPSDLQFTGNNGGILSAPDAIIEGLTIYRRPLWDGTYGIDVGNGDEINQIYNSGTGKDPTLVTGSWDVVFALPTNASTGALATGTGNAWSHPHASNLLYTSTTNTGGFMMGADVATDGWGGISGNTQNLILQPDGTSGIDTYVREDLSSTNYANATSFYVAAGAGVRRNALLNFDISNIPTNATVSSAQLTLTTLSSSSGPRSFSLWSILPANNGWDESATWDYAKPGTNMRWLGDSSNDGGTDAGSSVSGTDYNSSLLGTLTYEAGSGGGYPITSDLDTAQVQSWITNGFYGVIMTHNSSAWSWVASEDATADRRPKLEINYTAPPTTASLSSSEKIFSGGYKYTSSGADQGIYRSFTATSGGDYVLRAVGNSDGTCSPQVKITRADGTTEITHLNGTTTSTRTAPDVYIFTWESPAAESEQVQLINTASSGTCYWHQVEVLSNLISNPSMETGSGDPWIPTGWSNDLLTAGESSQDVLTIHSGGSSVKFTSSTVAHNLRIGNTPSVNTFLSSGIFSKSSAGQYGQIGTGYPAWSHFQYNASTYLKDSSSSTSWKQNFFISRVAASNNIMFRINGPGSGATQNYDDSYTFSLSPVSLTVTPASLANSTETTGIRVDGTDMLTQPITNLTATSGTARFKYTPRHSFATADLFGV
;
A
#
# COMPACT_ATOMS: atom_id res chain seq x y z
N MET A 1 20.38 42.10 45.48
CA MET A 1 19.24 42.30 46.42
C MET A 1 18.04 41.60 45.81
N LEU A 2 17.83 40.30 46.05
CA LEU A 2 17.33 39.64 47.27
C LEU A 2 15.81 39.81 47.47
N LEU A 3 15.09 38.68 47.28
CA LEU A 3 13.71 38.32 47.66
C LEU A 3 12.55 39.01 46.88
N ALA A 4 11.58 38.31 46.29
CA ALA A 4 10.92 37.10 46.77
C ALA A 4 10.46 36.11 45.67
N ILE A 5 10.62 34.84 46.04
CA ILE A 5 10.18 33.60 45.40
C ILE A 5 8.76 33.28 45.89
N LEU A 6 7.80 32.99 44.98
CA LEU A 6 6.86 31.85 45.09
C LEU A 6 5.92 31.76 43.85
N MET A 7 5.82 30.54 43.31
CA MET A 7 4.74 29.96 42.49
C MET A 7 4.71 30.20 40.97
N PHE A 8 5.55 29.42 40.27
CA PHE A 8 5.14 28.68 39.06
C PHE A 8 4.28 27.49 39.50
N PHE A 9 3.09 27.28 38.92
CA PHE A 9 2.58 25.99 38.41
C PHE A 9 1.23 26.18 37.68
N GLU A 10 1.25 25.84 36.39
CA GLU A 10 0.20 25.32 35.50
C GLU A 10 -1.28 25.48 35.90
N GLN A 11 -2.01 26.25 35.11
CA GLN A 11 -3.47 26.21 35.06
C GLN A 11 -3.90 25.01 34.20
N ALA A 12 -3.88 23.82 34.81
CA ALA A 12 -4.54 22.65 34.27
C ALA A 12 -6.06 22.92 34.16
N GLY A 13 -6.62 22.69 32.99
CA GLY A 13 -8.07 22.73 32.79
C GLY A 13 -8.73 21.72 33.72
N PHE A 14 -9.59 22.21 34.62
CA PHE A 14 -10.45 21.35 35.42
C PHE A 14 -11.46 20.66 34.50
N VAL A 15 -11.11 19.45 34.06
CA VAL A 15 -12.10 18.45 33.68
C VAL A 15 -12.79 18.06 34.99
N PHE A 16 -14.06 18.41 35.15
CA PHE A 16 -14.88 17.79 36.19
C PHE A 16 -15.09 16.33 35.80
N ALA A 17 -14.11 15.48 36.12
CA ALA A 17 -14.33 14.04 36.17
C ALA A 17 -15.33 13.80 37.31
N ALA A 18 -16.51 13.27 36.98
CA ALA A 18 -17.46 12.83 37.98
C ALA A 18 -16.71 11.89 38.95
N THR A 19 -16.52 12.33 40.19
CA THR A 19 -15.79 11.55 41.19
C THR A 19 -16.74 10.48 41.68
N PHE A 20 -16.69 9.32 41.02
CA PHE A 20 -17.36 8.12 41.51
C PHE A 20 -16.84 7.79 42.91
N THR A 21 -17.70 7.25 43.78
CA THR A 21 -17.19 6.69 45.05
C THR A 21 -16.22 5.55 44.70
N PRO A 22 -15.13 5.32 45.47
CA PRO A 22 -14.10 4.34 45.12
C PRO A 22 -14.61 2.91 44.84
N ASN A 23 -15.82 2.57 45.29
CA ASN A 23 -16.44 1.26 45.05
C ASN A 23 -17.17 1.15 43.69
N MET A 24 -17.36 2.26 42.98
CA MET A 24 -17.96 2.33 41.64
C MET A 24 -16.95 2.29 40.49
N ASP A 25 -15.65 2.13 40.82
CA ASP A 25 -14.52 2.17 39.88
C ASP A 25 -14.45 0.96 38.91
N LYS A 26 -15.41 0.02 38.99
CA LYS A 26 -15.49 -1.15 38.09
C LYS A 26 -15.53 -0.77 36.61
N ARG A 27 -15.97 0.44 36.25
CA ARG A 27 -15.96 0.97 34.88
C ARG A 27 -14.55 1.16 34.30
N ASN A 28 -13.56 1.40 35.16
CA ASN A 28 -12.16 1.59 34.76
C ASN A 28 -11.37 0.27 34.77
N SER A 29 -12.01 -0.85 35.11
CA SER A 29 -11.39 -2.17 35.14
C SER A 29 -11.55 -2.90 33.81
N SER A 30 -10.60 -3.76 33.44
CA SER A 30 -10.64 -4.57 32.21
C SER A 30 -11.62 -5.77 32.30
N ALA A 31 -12.57 -5.75 33.23
CA ALA A 31 -13.57 -6.79 33.39
C ALA A 31 -14.60 -6.74 32.25
N PRO A 32 -15.28 -7.85 31.91
CA PRO A 32 -16.20 -7.94 30.76
C PRO A 32 -17.35 -6.91 30.74
N PHE A 33 -17.57 -6.18 31.84
CA PHE A 33 -18.63 -5.17 31.99
C PHE A 33 -18.12 -3.76 32.27
N ALA A 34 -16.92 -3.40 31.80
CA ALA A 34 -16.52 -1.98 31.67
C ALA A 34 -17.57 -1.13 30.89
N ALA A 35 -18.47 -1.79 30.15
CA ALA A 35 -19.58 -1.23 29.38
C ALA A 35 -20.99 -1.41 30.00
N GLY A 36 -21.11 -1.83 31.28
CA GLY A 36 -22.40 -1.91 31.97
C GLY A 36 -23.17 -0.59 31.89
N ALA A 37 -24.47 -0.65 31.62
CA ALA A 37 -25.24 0.56 31.33
C ALA A 37 -25.46 1.37 32.63
N LEU A 38 -24.91 2.58 32.67
CA LEU A 38 -25.11 3.51 33.77
C LEU A 38 -26.44 4.24 33.55
N VAL A 39 -27.38 4.03 34.45
CA VAL A 39 -28.69 4.70 34.42
C VAL A 39 -28.71 5.73 35.56
N GLN A 40 -28.13 6.90 35.29
CA GLN A 40 -27.94 7.97 36.28
C GLN A 40 -28.69 9.23 35.84
N GLY A 41 -29.75 9.60 36.56
CA GLY A 41 -30.37 10.91 36.31
C GLY A 41 -29.60 12.03 37.00
N LYS A 42 -29.61 13.21 36.38
CA LYS A 42 -29.03 14.43 36.94
C LYS A 42 -29.90 14.94 38.08
N TYR A 43 -29.44 14.79 39.32
CA TYR A 43 -30.11 15.39 40.47
C TYR A 43 -29.96 16.91 40.42
N THR A 44 -31.06 17.62 40.12
CA THR A 44 -31.16 19.07 40.28
C THR A 44 -31.68 19.37 41.70
N PRO A 45 -30.88 20.02 42.56
CA PRO A 45 -31.37 20.45 43.86
C PRO A 45 -32.39 21.58 43.65
N VAL A 46 -33.61 21.36 44.14
CA VAL A 46 -34.69 22.36 44.34
C VAL A 46 -35.44 22.81 43.06
N GLY A 47 -36.65 22.26 42.88
CA GLY A 47 -37.73 22.87 42.09
C GLY A 47 -37.70 22.71 40.56
N GLY A 48 -36.65 22.16 39.96
CA GLY A 48 -36.60 21.80 38.53
C GLY A 48 -36.85 20.30 38.31
N ALA A 49 -37.54 19.94 37.22
CA ALA A 49 -37.72 18.53 36.85
C ALA A 49 -36.34 17.85 36.72
N SER A 50 -36.13 16.75 37.44
CA SER A 50 -34.92 15.94 37.30
C SER A 50 -34.88 15.37 35.87
N GLU A 51 -33.77 15.58 35.16
CA GLU A 51 -33.48 14.89 33.91
C GLU A 51 -33.10 13.46 34.27
N SER A 52 -34.06 12.53 34.17
CA SER A 52 -33.82 11.13 34.44
C SER A 52 -33.28 10.43 33.20
N ASP A 53 -32.16 9.71 33.34
CA ASP A 53 -31.70 8.80 32.31
C ASP A 53 -32.46 7.48 32.45
N ALA A 54 -32.95 6.94 31.33
CA ALA A 54 -33.56 5.62 31.25
C ALA A 54 -33.18 4.96 29.92
N LEU A 55 -32.95 3.65 29.97
CA LEU A 55 -32.91 2.82 28.76
C LEU A 55 -34.30 2.24 28.55
N TYR A 56 -34.69 2.02 27.31
CA TYR A 56 -35.96 1.39 27.02
C TYR A 56 -35.88 0.45 25.83
N PHE A 57 -36.78 -0.53 25.82
CA PHE A 57 -37.04 -1.41 24.69
C PHE A 57 -38.54 -1.57 24.50
N SER A 58 -38.97 -1.77 23.25
CA SER A 58 -40.37 -2.10 22.96
C SER A 58 -40.71 -3.49 23.49
N ARG A 59 -41.92 -3.68 24.02
CA ARG A 59 -42.44 -5.04 24.32
C ARG A 59 -42.54 -5.94 23.06
N GLY A 60 -42.51 -5.32 21.88
CA GLY A 60 -42.66 -5.97 20.58
C GLY A 60 -44.10 -6.38 20.26
N ASN A 61 -44.28 -7.13 19.18
CA ASN A 61 -45.60 -7.58 18.73
C ASN A 61 -46.21 -8.59 19.71
N GLN A 62 -47.53 -8.56 19.83
CA GLN A 62 -48.28 -9.56 20.59
C GLN A 62 -48.16 -10.92 19.89
N ILE A 63 -47.78 -11.95 20.65
CA ILE A 63 -47.71 -13.33 20.16
C ILE A 63 -48.99 -14.08 20.52
N SER A 64 -49.43 -14.03 21.79
CA SER A 64 -50.67 -14.68 22.23
C SER A 64 -51.13 -14.16 23.60
N GLY A 65 -52.40 -13.74 23.75
CA GLY A 65 -52.87 -13.17 25.03
C GLY A 65 -51.96 -12.02 25.48
N ASP A 66 -51.52 -12.02 26.73
CA ASP A 66 -50.60 -10.99 27.24
C ASP A 66 -49.10 -11.35 27.12
N TYR A 67 -48.78 -12.27 26.20
CA TYR A 67 -47.41 -12.62 25.79
C TYR A 67 -47.01 -11.84 24.53
N TYR A 68 -45.92 -11.08 24.65
CA TYR A 68 -45.31 -10.27 23.60
C TYR A 68 -43.88 -10.73 23.34
N GLN A 69 -43.33 -10.34 22.19
CA GLN A 69 -41.99 -10.74 21.75
C GLN A 69 -40.89 -10.57 22.81
N ASN A 70 -40.93 -9.49 23.60
CA ASN A 70 -39.87 -9.14 24.54
C ASN A 70 -40.32 -9.18 26.02
N PHE A 71 -41.58 -9.54 26.31
CA PHE A 71 -42.10 -9.63 27.67
C PHE A 71 -43.37 -10.49 27.74
N ASP A 72 -43.43 -11.42 28.69
CA ASP A 72 -44.62 -12.21 29.02
C ASP A 72 -45.16 -11.79 30.39
N SER A 73 -46.30 -11.09 30.42
CA SER A 73 -46.89 -10.68 31.71
C SER A 73 -47.52 -11.84 32.48
N THR A 74 -47.70 -13.01 31.85
CA THR A 74 -48.38 -14.14 32.47
C THR A 74 -47.48 -14.99 33.35
N GLN A 75 -46.20 -15.06 33.02
CA GLN A 75 -45.16 -15.75 33.77
C GLN A 75 -43.79 -15.26 33.29
N GLY A 76 -42.78 -15.33 34.14
CA GLY A 76 -41.43 -14.97 33.72
C GLY A 76 -40.45 -14.77 34.86
N SER A 77 -39.22 -14.45 34.46
CA SER A 77 -38.16 -14.02 35.37
C SER A 77 -37.42 -12.82 34.79
N ILE A 78 -37.04 -11.88 35.67
CA ILE A 78 -36.10 -10.79 35.36
C ILE A 78 -34.86 -11.00 36.22
N VAL A 79 -33.70 -11.09 35.58
CA VAL A 79 -32.39 -11.36 36.20
C VAL A 79 -31.47 -10.19 35.89
N PHE A 80 -30.78 -9.65 36.89
CA PHE A 80 -29.70 -8.66 36.68
C PHE A 80 -28.82 -8.51 37.92
N TRP A 81 -27.67 -7.87 37.73
CA TRP A 81 -26.82 -7.36 38.79
C TRP A 81 -27.05 -5.85 38.97
N VAL A 82 -27.12 -5.38 40.21
CA VAL A 82 -27.26 -3.96 40.53
C VAL A 82 -26.17 -3.49 41.49
N THR A 83 -25.52 -2.39 41.15
CA THR A 83 -24.59 -1.66 42.03
C THR A 83 -25.15 -0.27 42.30
N PRO A 84 -25.88 -0.05 43.41
CA PRO A 84 -26.54 1.23 43.67
C PRO A 84 -25.58 2.32 44.13
N GLU A 85 -25.87 3.57 43.78
CA GLU A 85 -25.20 4.77 44.33
C GLU A 85 -25.79 5.23 45.67
N TRP A 86 -26.76 4.48 46.18
CA TRP A 86 -27.56 4.79 47.36
C TRP A 86 -27.51 3.63 48.36
N ASN A 87 -27.72 3.97 49.64
CA ASN A 87 -27.93 2.97 50.68
C ASN A 87 -29.40 2.54 50.70
N GLY A 88 -29.68 1.29 51.06
CA GLY A 88 -31.05 0.79 51.13
C GLY A 88 -31.93 1.57 52.12
N ASN A 89 -31.32 2.26 53.08
CA ASN A 89 -31.98 3.09 54.07
C ASN A 89 -32.02 4.61 53.76
N ASP A 90 -31.80 5.03 52.51
CA ASP A 90 -31.69 6.45 52.15
C ASP A 90 -33.04 7.23 52.12
N GLY A 91 -34.15 6.57 52.47
CA GLY A 91 -35.49 7.18 52.51
C GLY A 91 -36.09 7.56 51.15
N LYS A 92 -35.45 7.24 50.03
CA LYS A 92 -35.90 7.58 48.67
C LYS A 92 -36.50 6.39 47.92
N ILE A 93 -37.16 6.67 46.79
CA ILE A 93 -37.70 5.65 45.88
C ILE A 93 -36.79 5.56 44.66
N HIS A 94 -36.24 4.38 44.36
CA HIS A 94 -35.41 4.12 43.17
C HIS A 94 -36.04 3.06 42.29
N VAL A 95 -36.32 3.40 41.02
CA VAL A 95 -36.92 2.45 40.07
C VAL A 95 -35.81 1.80 39.26
N LEU A 96 -35.70 0.47 39.34
CA LEU A 96 -34.70 -0.30 38.59
C LEU A 96 -35.25 -0.73 37.23
N THR A 97 -36.47 -1.27 37.20
CA THR A 97 -37.17 -1.66 35.97
C THR A 97 -38.66 -1.36 36.07
N ARG A 98 -39.33 -1.05 34.95
CA ARG A 98 -40.79 -0.95 34.87
C ARG A 98 -41.34 -1.10 33.45
N SER A 99 -42.55 -1.66 33.28
CA SER A 99 -43.28 -1.56 32.01
C SER A 99 -44.11 -0.27 31.97
N GLY A 100 -43.73 0.70 31.15
CA GLY A 100 -44.53 1.89 30.90
C GLY A 100 -44.43 3.04 31.90
N LEU A 101 -45.20 4.09 31.63
CA LEU A 101 -45.34 5.30 32.46
C LEU A 101 -46.36 5.13 33.59
N THR A 102 -47.44 4.39 33.32
CA THR A 102 -48.59 4.19 34.22
C THR A 102 -48.75 2.73 34.66
N GLY A 103 -48.22 1.78 33.89
CA GLY A 103 -48.19 0.36 34.20
C GLY A 103 -47.24 -0.01 35.34
N SER A 104 -47.58 -1.05 36.08
CA SER A 104 -46.77 -1.62 37.18
C SER A 104 -46.40 -3.08 36.94
N SER A 105 -46.54 -3.59 35.72
CA SER A 105 -46.20 -4.98 35.36
C SER A 105 -44.68 -5.21 35.30
N GLY A 106 -44.19 -6.19 36.07
CA GLY A 106 -42.76 -6.49 36.15
C GLY A 106 -41.90 -5.35 36.73
N MET A 107 -42.49 -4.48 37.56
CA MET A 107 -41.80 -3.33 38.13
C MET A 107 -40.98 -3.73 39.35
N ILE A 108 -39.67 -3.42 39.32
CA ILE A 108 -38.74 -3.67 40.41
C ILE A 108 -38.22 -2.32 40.90
N TYR A 109 -38.48 -2.01 42.17
CA TYR A 109 -38.15 -0.70 42.74
C TYR A 109 -37.88 -0.78 44.23
N LYS A 110 -36.96 0.05 44.69
CA LYS A 110 -36.71 0.32 46.11
C LYS A 110 -37.65 1.42 46.57
N TYR A 111 -38.33 1.25 47.70
CA TYR A 111 -39.28 2.24 48.23
C TYR A 111 -38.70 3.01 49.43
N SER A 112 -39.39 4.07 49.87
CA SER A 112 -38.90 4.95 50.94
C SER A 112 -38.90 4.29 52.33
N ASP A 113 -39.55 3.14 52.49
CA ASP A 113 -39.55 2.33 53.72
C ASP A 113 -38.46 1.24 53.72
N ASN A 114 -37.47 1.38 52.84
CA ASN A 114 -36.27 0.54 52.73
C ASN A 114 -36.51 -0.87 52.18
N THR A 115 -37.67 -1.11 51.55
CA THR A 115 -37.93 -2.40 50.92
C THR A 115 -37.69 -2.38 49.41
N LEU A 116 -37.17 -3.48 48.88
CA LEU A 116 -37.15 -3.80 47.46
C LEU A 116 -38.44 -4.54 47.11
N ARG A 117 -39.14 -4.04 46.10
CA ARG A 117 -40.49 -4.47 45.76
C ARG A 117 -40.57 -4.98 44.34
N LEU A 118 -41.25 -6.11 44.16
CA LEU A 118 -41.74 -6.59 42.88
C LEU A 118 -43.24 -6.30 42.81
N ALA A 119 -43.65 -5.45 41.88
CA ALA A 119 -45.06 -5.23 41.55
C ALA A 119 -45.37 -5.83 40.18
N HIS A 120 -46.61 -6.30 40.03
CA HIS A 120 -47.14 -6.74 38.75
C HIS A 120 -48.59 -6.29 38.62
N GLY A 121 -48.86 -5.37 37.69
CA GLY A 121 -50.10 -4.60 37.66
C GLY A 121 -50.33 -3.82 38.96
N ALA A 122 -51.58 -3.64 39.39
CA ALA A 122 -51.91 -2.97 40.65
C ALA A 122 -51.49 -3.75 41.93
N LEU A 123 -51.00 -4.99 41.80
CA LEU A 123 -50.67 -5.86 42.93
C LEU A 123 -49.17 -5.78 43.30
N LEU A 124 -48.89 -5.60 44.59
CA LEU A 124 -47.55 -5.78 45.16
C LEU A 124 -47.32 -7.28 45.43
N LEU A 125 -46.45 -7.92 44.66
CA LEU A 125 -46.19 -9.36 44.76
C LEU A 125 -45.21 -9.72 45.87
N VAL A 126 -44.13 -8.94 46.01
CA VAL A 126 -43.09 -9.19 47.00
C VAL A 126 -42.55 -7.88 47.54
N SER A 127 -42.28 -7.84 48.84
CA SER A 127 -41.60 -6.74 49.52
C SER A 127 -40.55 -7.33 50.46
N LEU A 128 -39.29 -6.99 50.26
CA LEU A 128 -38.15 -7.50 51.03
C LEU A 128 -37.36 -6.34 51.62
N ASP A 129 -37.04 -6.38 52.92
CA ASP A 129 -36.19 -5.36 53.55
C ASP A 129 -34.77 -5.41 52.98
N ILE A 130 -34.30 -4.28 52.48
CA ILE A 130 -32.94 -4.07 51.98
C ILE A 130 -32.23 -2.94 52.73
N SER A 131 -32.69 -2.59 53.94
CA SER A 131 -32.09 -1.55 54.78
C SER A 131 -30.58 -1.72 55.01
N SER A 132 -30.06 -2.94 54.88
CA SER A 132 -28.64 -3.31 54.97
C SER A 132 -27.82 -3.04 53.70
N TRP A 133 -28.45 -2.68 52.58
CA TRP A 133 -27.74 -2.38 51.35
C TRP A 133 -26.90 -1.12 51.49
N THR A 134 -25.67 -1.18 51.00
CA THR A 134 -24.72 -0.07 51.02
C THR A 134 -24.34 0.33 49.60
N ALA A 135 -24.26 1.64 49.35
CA ALA A 135 -23.85 2.19 48.07
C ALA A 135 -22.49 1.63 47.62
N GLY A 136 -22.39 1.29 46.33
CA GLY A 136 -21.18 0.75 45.69
C GLY A 136 -21.01 -0.78 45.81
N ASN A 137 -21.83 -1.48 46.60
CA ASN A 137 -21.81 -2.95 46.63
C ASN A 137 -22.71 -3.53 45.53
N THR A 138 -22.31 -4.64 44.92
CA THR A 138 -23.10 -5.30 43.85
C THR A 138 -23.99 -6.39 44.44
N TYR A 139 -25.25 -6.43 44.01
CA TYR A 139 -26.26 -7.40 44.44
C TYR A 139 -26.87 -8.13 43.24
N PHE A 140 -27.07 -9.44 43.36
CA PHE A 140 -27.76 -10.27 42.36
C PHE A 140 -29.26 -10.23 42.60
N ILE A 141 -30.06 -9.88 41.59
CA ILE A 141 -31.51 -9.81 41.72
C ILE A 141 -32.17 -10.74 40.72
N VAL A 142 -33.05 -11.61 41.23
CA VAL A 142 -33.96 -12.42 40.41
C VAL A 142 -35.39 -12.22 40.89
N ALA A 143 -36.22 -11.60 40.05
CA ALA A 143 -37.65 -11.46 40.26
C ALA A 143 -38.39 -12.50 39.42
N ARG A 144 -39.31 -13.27 40.03
CA ARG A 144 -40.10 -14.30 39.34
C ARG A 144 -41.58 -14.10 39.60
N TRP A 145 -42.41 -14.35 38.58
CA TRP A 145 -43.87 -14.35 38.71
C TRP A 145 -44.48 -15.45 37.85
N ASP A 146 -45.63 -15.96 38.29
CA ASP A 146 -46.52 -16.80 37.50
C ASP A 146 -47.95 -16.48 37.93
N LYS A 147 -48.86 -16.22 36.98
CA LYS A 147 -50.26 -15.87 37.30
C LYS A 147 -51.15 -17.08 37.57
N LYS A 148 -50.74 -18.26 37.11
CA LYS A 148 -51.54 -19.49 37.16
C LYS A 148 -51.07 -20.39 38.27
N ASN A 149 -49.75 -20.53 38.43
CA ASN A 149 -49.15 -21.45 39.39
C ASN A 149 -48.51 -20.66 40.54
N THR A 150 -48.65 -21.17 41.76
CA THR A 150 -47.84 -20.71 42.89
C THR A 150 -46.42 -21.24 42.73
N LEU A 151 -45.42 -20.39 42.95
CA LEU A 151 -44.00 -20.75 42.87
C LEU A 151 -43.59 -21.72 43.98
N ASP A 152 -43.98 -21.45 45.23
CA ASP A 152 -43.62 -22.27 46.42
C ASP A 152 -44.76 -23.16 46.94
N GLY A 153 -45.81 -23.33 46.13
CA GLY A 153 -47.07 -23.99 46.53
C GLY A 153 -48.08 -23.08 47.25
N THR A 154 -47.71 -21.84 47.57
CA THR A 154 -48.59 -20.86 48.26
C THR A 154 -48.61 -19.48 47.60
N ASN A 155 -47.47 -19.01 47.07
CA ASN A 155 -47.25 -17.64 46.61
C ASN A 155 -46.99 -17.56 45.10
N TYR A 156 -47.46 -16.49 44.45
CA TYR A 156 -47.39 -16.28 42.99
C TYR A 156 -46.20 -15.44 42.52
N GLY A 157 -45.39 -14.93 43.45
CA GLY A 157 -44.22 -14.10 43.13
C GLY A 157 -43.10 -14.31 44.13
N SER A 158 -41.86 -14.14 43.65
CA SER A 158 -40.67 -14.20 44.49
C SER A 158 -39.64 -13.16 44.07
N LEU A 159 -38.84 -12.73 45.04
CA LEU A 159 -37.67 -11.90 44.82
C LEU A 159 -36.47 -12.54 45.53
N SER A 160 -35.38 -12.73 44.79
CA SER A 160 -34.16 -13.35 45.28
C SER A 160 -33.03 -12.34 45.29
N ILE A 161 -32.30 -12.25 46.40
CA ILE A 161 -31.08 -11.44 46.53
C ILE A 161 -29.92 -12.36 46.83
N ASN A 162 -28.91 -12.41 45.95
CA ASN A 162 -27.74 -13.29 46.12
C ASN A 162 -28.14 -14.74 46.43
N ASP A 163 -29.09 -15.26 45.65
CA ASP A 163 -29.65 -16.62 45.78
C ASP A 163 -30.42 -16.89 47.09
N VAL A 164 -30.86 -15.84 47.80
CA VAL A 164 -31.78 -15.97 48.95
C VAL A 164 -33.18 -15.54 48.54
N HIS A 165 -34.11 -16.49 48.49
CA HIS A 165 -35.46 -16.29 47.95
C HIS A 165 -36.48 -15.83 49.01
N THR A 166 -37.27 -14.82 48.69
CA THR A 166 -38.40 -14.35 49.49
C THR A 166 -39.70 -14.45 48.71
N PHE A 167 -40.74 -15.01 49.34
CA PHE A 167 -42.09 -15.20 48.79
C PHE A 167 -43.11 -14.47 49.68
N SER A 168 -44.09 -13.76 49.11
CA SER A 168 -44.99 -12.93 49.94
C SER A 168 -46.43 -12.73 49.44
N SER A 169 -46.80 -13.11 48.22
CA SER A 169 -48.16 -12.90 47.69
C SER A 169 -48.90 -14.19 47.41
N THR A 170 -49.94 -14.49 48.19
CA THR A 170 -50.90 -15.58 47.98
C THR A 170 -52.00 -15.24 46.97
N THR A 171 -52.03 -13.99 46.48
CA THR A 171 -52.99 -13.54 45.48
C THR A 171 -52.35 -13.61 44.09
N ALA A 172 -53.04 -14.23 43.14
CA ALA A 172 -52.58 -14.31 41.75
C ALA A 172 -52.58 -12.90 41.12
N PRO A 173 -51.50 -12.49 40.41
CA PRO A 173 -51.49 -11.24 39.68
C PRO A 173 -52.51 -11.26 38.52
N THR A 174 -53.21 -10.15 38.31
CA THR A 174 -54.03 -9.94 37.12
C THR A 174 -53.12 -9.63 35.93
N ALA A 175 -53.32 -10.32 34.80
CA ALA A 175 -52.59 -9.99 33.58
C ALA A 175 -53.11 -8.66 33.04
N GLU A 176 -52.20 -7.69 32.90
CA GLU A 176 -52.48 -6.42 32.25
C GLU A 176 -51.81 -6.43 30.87
N SER A 177 -52.49 -5.91 29.85
CA SER A 177 -51.84 -5.61 28.58
C SER A 177 -50.74 -4.58 28.87
N GLY A 178 -49.49 -5.04 29.00
CA GLY A 178 -48.37 -4.16 29.39
C GLY A 178 -48.31 -2.91 28.51
N GLU A 179 -47.65 -1.85 28.94
CA GLU A 179 -47.46 -0.72 28.03
C GLU A 179 -46.51 -1.07 26.88
N SER A 180 -46.50 -0.27 25.81
CA SER A 180 -45.67 -0.53 24.62
C SER A 180 -44.16 -0.55 24.90
N THR A 181 -43.74 -0.01 26.03
CA THR A 181 -42.34 0.28 26.34
C THR A 181 -41.96 -0.30 27.71
N PHE A 182 -40.82 -0.96 27.79
CA PHE A 182 -40.21 -1.41 29.04
C PHE A 182 -38.97 -0.56 29.33
N TYR A 183 -38.89 0.00 30.54
CA TYR A 183 -37.85 0.91 30.99
C TYR A 183 -36.92 0.22 31.99
N ILE A 184 -35.64 0.55 31.87
CA ILE A 184 -34.58 0.29 32.84
C ILE A 184 -34.19 1.67 33.38
N GLY A 185 -34.60 1.97 34.62
CA GLY A 185 -34.65 3.32 35.18
C GLY A 185 -36.05 3.94 35.20
N SER A 186 -36.12 5.27 35.32
CA SER A 186 -37.36 6.05 35.32
C SER A 186 -37.24 7.22 34.36
N ASP A 187 -38.31 7.56 33.65
CA ASP A 187 -38.42 8.68 32.71
C ASP A 187 -39.38 9.80 33.19
N SER A 188 -39.86 9.72 34.43
CA SER A 188 -40.85 10.65 35.00
C SER A 188 -40.35 11.38 36.25
N SER A 189 -40.70 12.67 36.37
CA SER A 189 -40.21 13.61 37.39
C SER A 189 -40.63 13.34 38.84
N MET A 190 -41.39 12.28 39.13
CA MET A 190 -41.91 11.98 40.48
C MET A 190 -41.27 10.75 41.16
N ARG A 191 -40.34 10.05 40.50
CA ARG A 191 -39.61 8.90 41.07
C ARG A 191 -38.13 9.02 40.72
N TYR A 192 -37.23 8.84 41.70
CA TYR A 192 -35.80 9.01 41.42
C TYR A 192 -35.35 7.95 40.40
N PRO A 193 -34.40 8.31 39.51
CA PRO A 193 -33.76 7.36 38.60
C PRO A 193 -33.14 6.19 39.40
N ALA A 194 -32.84 5.11 38.69
CA ALA A 194 -32.19 3.94 39.28
C ALA A 194 -30.95 4.34 40.09
N SER A 195 -30.16 5.31 39.59
CA SER A 195 -28.92 5.78 40.22
C SER A 195 -28.07 4.58 40.63
N SER A 196 -27.85 3.71 39.65
CA SER A 196 -27.17 2.43 39.84
C SER A 196 -26.58 1.97 38.51
N VAL A 197 -25.54 1.15 38.58
CA VAL A 197 -25.08 0.36 37.44
C VAL A 197 -25.94 -0.92 37.38
N ILE A 198 -26.54 -1.19 36.21
CA ILE A 198 -27.33 -2.41 35.96
C ILE A 198 -26.61 -3.24 34.90
N GLU A 199 -26.30 -4.49 35.23
CA GLU A 199 -25.49 -5.39 34.39
C GLU A 199 -26.21 -6.72 34.16
N GLY A 200 -26.03 -7.29 32.96
CA GLY A 200 -26.55 -8.63 32.62
C GLY A 200 -28.06 -8.75 32.73
N LEU A 201 -28.82 -7.69 32.42
CA LEU A 201 -30.28 -7.75 32.50
C LEU A 201 -30.85 -8.67 31.43
N THR A 202 -31.47 -9.75 31.89
CA THR A 202 -32.08 -10.78 31.05
C THR A 202 -33.51 -11.05 31.51
N VAL A 203 -34.42 -11.15 30.54
CA VAL A 203 -35.83 -11.47 30.76
C VAL A 203 -36.12 -12.83 30.14
N TYR A 204 -36.64 -13.73 30.98
CA TYR A 204 -37.04 -15.08 30.60
C TYR A 204 -38.57 -15.19 30.58
N ARG A 205 -39.12 -15.99 29.68
CA ARG A 205 -40.57 -16.28 29.60
C ARG A 205 -41.06 -17.29 30.64
N ARG A 206 -40.22 -17.76 31.55
CA ARG A 206 -40.59 -18.71 32.60
C ARG A 206 -40.00 -18.32 33.96
N PRO A 207 -40.59 -18.80 35.07
CA PRO A 207 -39.96 -18.75 36.39
C PRO A 207 -38.71 -19.65 36.39
N LEU A 208 -37.53 -19.07 36.62
CA LEU A 208 -36.28 -19.83 36.73
C LEU A 208 -36.31 -20.74 37.96
N PHE A 209 -35.71 -21.92 37.82
CA PHE A 209 -35.67 -22.93 38.86
C PHE A 209 -34.61 -22.61 39.91
N ASP A 210 -34.98 -22.62 41.18
CA ASP A 210 -34.09 -22.34 42.33
C ASP A 210 -33.61 -23.61 43.06
N GLY A 211 -33.64 -24.76 42.37
CA GLY A 211 -33.35 -26.06 42.96
C GLY A 211 -34.53 -26.70 43.71
N THR A 212 -35.58 -25.93 44.05
CA THR A 212 -36.81 -26.46 44.67
C THR A 212 -38.09 -26.04 43.94
N TYR A 213 -38.15 -24.79 43.49
CA TYR A 213 -39.32 -24.08 42.98
C TYR A 213 -39.01 -23.38 41.65
N GLY A 214 -40.00 -23.31 40.76
CA GLY A 214 -39.85 -22.80 39.39
C GLY A 214 -39.94 -23.92 38.35
N VAL A 215 -39.58 -23.62 37.10
CA VAL A 215 -39.64 -24.58 35.98
C VAL A 215 -38.25 -25.16 35.72
N ASP A 216 -38.03 -26.41 36.12
CA ASP A 216 -36.75 -27.10 35.86
C ASP A 216 -36.61 -27.43 34.37
N ALA A 217 -35.65 -26.77 33.71
CA ALA A 217 -35.29 -27.02 32.31
C ALA A 217 -34.22 -28.12 32.14
N GLY A 218 -33.83 -28.80 33.24
CA GLY A 218 -32.79 -29.83 33.27
C GLY A 218 -31.39 -29.30 33.59
N ASN A 219 -31.26 -28.01 33.90
CA ASN A 219 -29.98 -27.36 34.21
C ASN A 219 -29.60 -27.43 35.70
N GLY A 220 -30.49 -27.93 36.57
CA GLY A 220 -30.33 -27.82 38.02
C GLY A 220 -30.74 -26.43 38.52
N ASP A 221 -30.26 -26.03 39.70
CA ASP A 221 -30.56 -24.73 40.31
C ASP A 221 -29.96 -23.57 39.48
N GLU A 222 -30.78 -23.01 38.59
CA GLU A 222 -30.35 -22.00 37.62
C GLU A 222 -30.03 -20.67 38.30
N ILE A 223 -30.71 -20.32 39.40
CA ILE A 223 -30.45 -19.07 40.12
C ILE A 223 -29.07 -19.12 40.77
N ASN A 224 -28.77 -20.21 41.47
CA ASN A 224 -27.46 -20.43 42.08
C ASN A 224 -26.34 -20.55 41.04
N LEU A 225 -26.60 -21.19 39.90
CA LEU A 225 -25.62 -21.29 38.81
C LEU A 225 -25.31 -19.92 38.19
N ILE A 226 -26.32 -19.07 37.96
CA ILE A 226 -26.10 -17.70 37.46
C ILE A 226 -25.34 -16.89 38.52
N TYR A 227 -25.73 -16.96 39.80
CA TYR A 227 -25.06 -16.26 40.90
C TYR A 227 -23.57 -16.63 40.98
N ASN A 228 -23.26 -17.93 40.97
CA ASN A 228 -21.89 -18.45 41.08
C ASN A 228 -21.06 -18.30 39.80
N SER A 229 -21.68 -18.02 38.65
CA SER A 229 -20.93 -17.69 37.43
C SER A 229 -20.10 -16.40 37.58
N GLY A 230 -20.47 -15.55 38.55
CA GLY A 230 -19.76 -14.35 38.94
C GLY A 230 -20.44 -13.07 38.46
N THR A 231 -20.21 -11.96 39.18
CA THR A 231 -20.81 -10.66 38.87
C THR A 231 -20.55 -10.25 37.43
N GLY A 232 -21.63 -9.83 36.76
CA GLY A 232 -21.62 -9.34 35.39
C GLY A 232 -21.87 -10.42 34.35
N LYS A 233 -21.45 -11.70 34.54
CA LYS A 233 -21.53 -12.72 33.48
C LYS A 233 -22.92 -12.84 32.85
N ASP A 234 -22.93 -13.09 31.54
CA ASP A 234 -24.15 -13.26 30.74
C ASP A 234 -24.97 -14.46 31.26
N PRO A 235 -26.18 -14.23 31.81
CA PRO A 235 -27.04 -15.31 32.30
C PRO A 235 -27.40 -16.36 31.23
N THR A 236 -27.41 -15.97 29.95
CA THR A 236 -27.78 -16.87 28.85
C THR A 236 -26.73 -17.95 28.57
N LEU A 237 -25.49 -17.75 29.00
CA LEU A 237 -24.43 -18.78 28.92
C LEU A 237 -24.64 -19.91 29.94
N VAL A 238 -25.43 -19.65 30.99
CA VAL A 238 -25.75 -20.63 32.04
C VAL A 238 -27.05 -21.35 31.71
N THR A 239 -28.08 -20.62 31.31
CA THR A 239 -29.43 -21.18 31.09
C THR A 239 -29.68 -21.67 29.66
N GLY A 240 -28.83 -21.27 28.71
CA GLY A 240 -29.17 -21.27 27.28
C GLY A 240 -30.08 -20.09 26.91
N SER A 241 -30.42 -19.98 25.62
CA SER A 241 -31.09 -18.80 25.04
C SER A 241 -32.50 -19.05 24.46
N TRP A 242 -33.05 -20.26 24.58
CA TRP A 242 -34.27 -20.67 23.88
C TRP A 242 -35.57 -20.05 24.43
N ASP A 243 -35.54 -19.58 25.67
CA ASP A 243 -36.65 -19.01 26.44
C ASP A 243 -36.39 -17.56 26.91
N VAL A 244 -35.28 -16.98 26.47
CA VAL A 244 -34.93 -15.57 26.67
C VAL A 244 -35.74 -14.73 25.70
N VAL A 245 -36.45 -13.73 26.23
CA VAL A 245 -37.23 -12.76 25.42
C VAL A 245 -36.53 -11.42 25.30
N PHE A 246 -35.59 -11.12 26.20
CA PHE A 246 -34.73 -9.93 26.13
C PHE A 246 -33.42 -10.17 26.88
N ALA A 247 -32.30 -9.66 26.37
CA ALA A 247 -31.02 -9.64 27.07
C ALA A 247 -30.24 -8.37 26.71
N MET A 248 -29.67 -7.68 27.69
CA MET A 248 -28.72 -6.59 27.44
C MET A 248 -27.37 -7.15 26.97
N PRO A 249 -26.68 -6.51 26.00
CA PRO A 249 -25.38 -6.98 25.51
C PRO A 249 -24.33 -7.12 26.61
N THR A 250 -23.49 -8.15 26.51
CA THR A 250 -22.53 -8.55 27.55
C THR A 250 -21.06 -8.51 27.10
N ASN A 251 -20.77 -8.15 25.84
CA ASN A 251 -19.39 -8.06 25.32
C ASN A 251 -18.99 -6.62 24.92
N ALA A 252 -17.85 -6.16 25.44
CA ALA A 252 -17.27 -4.85 25.10
C ALA A 252 -16.34 -4.88 23.85
N SER A 253 -16.25 -6.00 23.12
CA SER A 253 -15.22 -6.21 22.10
C SER A 253 -15.52 -5.62 20.72
N THR A 254 -16.72 -5.07 20.47
CA THR A 254 -17.05 -4.48 19.16
C THR A 254 -18.03 -3.31 19.27
N GLY A 255 -17.52 -2.09 19.08
CA GLY A 255 -18.32 -0.91 18.71
C GLY A 255 -18.95 -0.15 19.88
N ALA A 256 -18.75 1.18 19.89
CA ALA A 256 -19.46 2.08 20.77
C ALA A 256 -20.99 1.93 20.61
N ILE A 257 -21.73 1.89 21.71
CA ILE A 257 -23.20 2.03 21.71
C ILE A 257 -23.50 3.46 21.23
N THR A 258 -23.72 3.64 19.93
CA THR A 258 -24.13 4.92 19.36
C THR A 258 -25.60 5.16 19.70
N THR A 259 -25.90 6.31 20.30
CA THR A 259 -27.23 6.72 20.79
C THR A 259 -28.20 7.10 19.66
N GLY A 260 -28.21 6.36 18.55
CA GLY A 260 -29.22 6.51 17.50
C GLY A 260 -30.52 5.83 17.93
N THR A 261 -31.60 6.61 18.07
CA THR A 261 -33.03 6.22 18.22
C THR A 261 -33.25 4.72 18.49
N GLY A 262 -33.29 4.38 19.79
CA GLY A 262 -33.00 3.04 20.28
C GLY A 262 -34.09 2.00 20.12
N ASN A 263 -33.66 0.80 19.71
CA ASN A 263 -34.20 -0.47 20.16
C ASN A 263 -33.01 -1.30 20.66
N ALA A 264 -32.92 -1.51 21.98
CA ALA A 264 -32.01 -2.51 22.53
C ALA A 264 -32.37 -3.88 21.93
N TRP A 265 -31.35 -4.60 21.46
CA TRP A 265 -31.47 -5.82 20.68
C TRP A 265 -32.30 -6.89 21.39
N SER A 266 -33.50 -7.13 20.89
CA SER A 266 -34.25 -8.35 21.16
C SER A 266 -33.61 -9.50 20.39
N HIS A 267 -33.22 -10.58 21.07
CA HIS A 267 -33.00 -11.88 20.45
C HIS A 267 -34.27 -12.73 20.62
N PRO A 268 -35.34 -12.55 19.84
CA PRO A 268 -36.21 -13.68 19.60
C PRO A 268 -35.42 -14.61 18.68
N HIS A 269 -34.83 -15.69 19.22
CA HIS A 269 -34.29 -16.73 18.35
C HIS A 269 -35.41 -17.15 17.38
N SER A 270 -35.13 -17.16 16.08
CA SER A 270 -36.10 -17.44 15.01
C SER A 270 -36.75 -18.83 15.13
N SER A 271 -36.24 -19.70 16.01
CA SER A 271 -36.87 -20.97 16.39
C SER A 271 -38.11 -20.83 17.29
N ASN A 272 -38.53 -19.62 17.68
CA ASN A 272 -39.76 -19.41 18.47
C ASN A 272 -41.05 -19.31 17.62
N LEU A 273 -40.99 -19.54 16.31
CA LEU A 273 -42.18 -19.77 15.47
C LEU A 273 -42.66 -21.22 15.61
N LEU A 274 -43.38 -21.52 16.68
CA LEU A 274 -44.18 -22.74 16.78
C LEU A 274 -45.45 -22.61 15.92
N GLY A 275 -45.26 -22.71 14.60
CA GLY A 275 -46.34 -22.77 13.61
C GLY A 275 -46.54 -24.20 13.12
N GLY A 276 -47.19 -25.06 13.91
CA GLY A 276 -47.55 -26.42 13.47
C GLY A 276 -48.62 -27.04 14.36
N THR A 277 -49.83 -27.21 13.84
CA THR A 277 -51.05 -27.58 14.57
C THR A 277 -51.14 -29.01 15.10
N ASN A 278 -50.11 -29.85 15.02
CA ASN A 278 -50.25 -31.29 15.33
C ASN A 278 -49.25 -31.88 16.34
N GLY A 279 -48.75 -31.09 17.29
CA GLY A 279 -48.48 -31.57 18.66
C GLY A 279 -47.57 -32.80 18.88
N LYS A 280 -46.72 -33.20 17.93
CA LYS A 280 -45.67 -34.23 18.12
C LYS A 280 -44.50 -33.97 17.16
N ASN A 281 -43.28 -34.03 17.71
CA ASN A 281 -41.94 -34.04 17.07
C ASN A 281 -41.09 -32.80 17.35
N GLY A 282 -40.41 -32.83 18.50
CA GLY A 282 -39.19 -32.05 18.74
C GLY A 282 -38.04 -32.62 17.89
N PHE A 283 -37.27 -31.73 17.25
CA PHE A 283 -36.28 -32.10 16.24
C PHE A 283 -34.89 -32.28 16.88
N MET A 284 -34.54 -33.52 17.22
CA MET A 284 -33.14 -33.97 17.30
C MET A 284 -32.87 -34.70 15.98
N MET A 285 -31.90 -34.22 15.19
CA MET A 285 -31.54 -34.77 13.88
C MET A 285 -30.90 -36.17 14.02
N ASP A 286 -31.40 -37.19 13.31
CA ASP A 286 -30.78 -38.52 13.18
C ASP A 286 -30.32 -38.85 11.73
N GLY A 287 -29.50 -37.97 11.17
CA GLY A 287 -28.37 -38.44 10.36
C GLY A 287 -28.58 -38.88 8.89
N THR A 288 -29.78 -38.98 8.29
CA THR A 288 -29.89 -39.04 6.80
C THR A 288 -31.28 -38.74 6.24
N TYR A 289 -31.33 -37.82 5.27
CA TYR A 289 -32.52 -37.23 4.60
C TYR A 289 -33.52 -38.20 3.95
N THR A 290 -33.15 -39.44 3.64
CA THR A 290 -33.96 -40.30 2.76
C THR A 290 -35.07 -41.08 3.45
N ASN A 291 -35.07 -41.17 4.79
CA ASN A 291 -36.09 -41.92 5.53
C ASN A 291 -37.30 -41.07 5.98
N ASP A 292 -37.27 -39.76 5.75
CA ASP A 292 -38.30 -38.82 6.22
C ASP A 292 -39.40 -38.53 5.18
N GLY A 293 -39.44 -39.30 4.09
CA GLY A 293 -40.59 -39.32 3.18
C GLY A 293 -40.77 -38.07 2.31
N TRP A 294 -39.74 -37.23 2.15
CA TRP A 294 -39.79 -36.09 1.22
C TRP A 294 -39.49 -36.55 -0.20
N ALA A 295 -40.53 -36.59 -1.05
CA ALA A 295 -40.37 -36.68 -2.50
C ALA A 295 -39.93 -35.32 -3.06
N VAL A 296 -38.92 -35.33 -3.92
CA VAL A 296 -38.45 -34.12 -4.61
C VAL A 296 -39.46 -33.76 -5.70
N GLU A 297 -40.43 -32.91 -5.38
CA GLU A 297 -41.09 -32.08 -6.39
C GLU A 297 -40.13 -30.96 -6.77
N ASN A 298 -39.48 -31.14 -7.92
CA ASN A 298 -38.60 -30.21 -8.63
C ASN A 298 -38.90 -28.72 -8.39
N PRO A 299 -38.11 -28.02 -7.54
CA PRO A 299 -38.18 -26.57 -7.46
C PRO A 299 -36.83 -25.92 -7.81
N ALA A 300 -37.01 -24.77 -8.43
CA ALA A 300 -36.11 -23.62 -8.50
C ALA A 300 -34.83 -23.67 -7.64
N PHE A 301 -33.72 -23.38 -8.32
CA PHE A 301 -32.41 -23.00 -7.82
C PHE A 301 -32.46 -22.19 -6.49
N GLU A 302 -32.03 -22.82 -5.38
CA GLU A 302 -31.80 -22.18 -4.08
C GLU A 302 -30.28 -22.08 -3.82
N PHE A 303 -29.76 -20.87 -3.59
CA PHE A 303 -28.34 -20.59 -3.31
C PHE A 303 -27.87 -21.02 -1.90
N ALA A 304 -28.64 -21.82 -1.16
CA ALA A 304 -28.43 -22.01 0.28
C ALA A 304 -27.78 -23.34 0.69
N SER A 305 -27.38 -24.22 -0.24
CA SER A 305 -26.66 -25.46 0.12
C SER A 305 -25.36 -25.61 -0.67
N ALA A 306 -24.27 -25.90 0.04
CA ALA A 306 -22.92 -26.03 -0.50
C ALA A 306 -22.68 -27.31 -1.35
N SER A 307 -23.71 -27.89 -1.96
CA SER A 307 -23.61 -29.18 -2.67
C SER A 307 -24.32 -29.24 -4.02
N THR A 308 -24.30 -28.16 -4.81
CA THR A 308 -24.71 -28.22 -6.22
C THR A 308 -23.50 -28.58 -7.09
N THR A 309 -23.52 -29.75 -7.74
CA THR A 309 -22.41 -30.23 -8.58
C THR A 309 -22.50 -29.68 -10.00
N PHE A 310 -21.46 -28.97 -10.44
CA PHE A 310 -21.27 -28.49 -11.80
C PHE A 310 -21.23 -29.64 -12.83
N THR A 311 -21.46 -29.35 -14.11
CA THR A 311 -20.99 -30.24 -15.19
C THR A 311 -19.47 -30.39 -15.06
N ALA A 312 -18.91 -31.53 -15.45
CA ALA A 312 -17.48 -31.82 -15.21
C ALA A 312 -16.51 -30.76 -15.78
N GLY A 313 -16.94 -29.95 -16.77
CA GLY A 313 -16.19 -28.80 -17.31
C GLY A 313 -16.28 -27.49 -16.49
N GLY A 314 -17.32 -27.31 -15.66
CA GLY A 314 -17.48 -26.16 -14.75
C GLY A 314 -16.82 -26.34 -13.38
N ALA A 315 -16.19 -27.49 -13.11
CA ALA A 315 -15.56 -27.83 -11.83
C ALA A 315 -14.29 -27.02 -11.49
N LYS A 316 -13.92 -26.03 -12.31
CA LYS A 316 -12.75 -25.15 -12.14
C LYS A 316 -12.75 -24.39 -10.81
N ARG A 317 -13.91 -24.14 -10.19
CA ARG A 317 -14.02 -23.52 -8.86
C ARG A 317 -13.38 -24.33 -7.72
N ASN A 318 -13.22 -25.64 -7.88
CA ASN A 318 -12.72 -26.53 -6.83
C ASN A 318 -11.22 -26.87 -6.98
N SER A 319 -10.57 -26.37 -8.04
CA SER A 319 -9.13 -26.56 -8.28
C SER A 319 -8.32 -25.40 -7.73
N GLY A 320 -7.18 -25.69 -7.06
CA GLY A 320 -6.26 -24.65 -6.57
C GLY A 320 -5.67 -23.84 -7.72
N GLY A 321 -5.89 -22.53 -7.70
CA GLY A 321 -5.39 -21.55 -8.66
C GLY A 321 -5.87 -20.14 -8.31
N PRO A 322 -5.28 -19.08 -8.89
CA PRO A 322 -5.58 -17.69 -8.53
C PRO A 322 -7.04 -17.26 -8.71
N PHE A 323 -7.88 -18.07 -9.37
CA PHE A 323 -9.28 -17.78 -9.68
C PHE A 323 -10.27 -18.88 -9.24
N ALA A 324 -10.05 -19.49 -8.07
CA ALA A 324 -11.11 -20.26 -7.39
C ALA A 324 -12.41 -19.42 -7.15
N SER A 325 -12.40 -18.12 -7.47
CA SER A 325 -13.45 -17.12 -7.27
C SER A 325 -13.89 -16.33 -8.52
N GLY A 326 -13.62 -16.78 -9.76
CA GLY A 326 -14.11 -16.10 -10.98
C GLY A 326 -15.61 -15.78 -10.91
N VAL A 327 -16.02 -14.65 -11.52
CA VAL A 327 -17.41 -14.19 -11.44
C VAL A 327 -18.25 -14.94 -12.47
N MET A 328 -19.19 -15.75 -11.99
CA MET A 328 -20.20 -16.37 -12.82
C MET A 328 -21.33 -15.37 -13.03
N VAL A 329 -21.67 -15.14 -14.29
CA VAL A 329 -22.83 -14.33 -14.66
C VAL A 329 -23.78 -15.24 -15.41
N SER A 330 -24.86 -15.68 -14.76
CA SER A 330 -25.85 -16.61 -15.30
C SER A 330 -27.25 -15.97 -15.35
N GLY A 331 -28.16 -16.56 -16.12
CA GLY A 331 -29.54 -16.09 -16.14
C GLY A 331 -30.54 -17.15 -16.56
N TRP A 332 -31.74 -17.12 -16.00
CA TRP A 332 -32.77 -18.11 -16.31
C TRP A 332 -33.54 -17.72 -17.58
N GLN A 333 -33.55 -18.62 -18.58
CA GLN A 333 -34.19 -18.40 -19.88
C GLN A 333 -35.73 -18.50 -19.89
N GLY A 334 -36.39 -18.49 -18.73
CA GLY A 334 -37.84 -18.72 -18.62
C GLY A 334 -38.71 -17.48 -18.37
N GLN A 335 -38.18 -16.42 -17.74
CA GLN A 335 -38.94 -15.22 -17.39
C GLN A 335 -38.06 -13.96 -17.43
N ASN A 336 -38.62 -12.85 -17.89
CA ASN A 336 -37.95 -11.54 -18.10
C ASN A 336 -37.37 -10.87 -16.82
N THR A 337 -37.28 -11.56 -15.69
CA THR A 337 -37.06 -10.94 -14.37
C THR A 337 -35.86 -11.44 -13.58
N TYR A 338 -35.14 -12.49 -13.99
CA TYR A 338 -34.00 -13.01 -13.21
C TYR A 338 -32.78 -13.27 -14.11
N ARG A 339 -31.94 -12.24 -14.25
CA ARG A 339 -30.66 -12.29 -14.97
C ARG A 339 -29.60 -11.64 -14.10
N ASP A 340 -28.48 -12.32 -13.91
CA ASP A 340 -27.34 -11.72 -13.23
C ASP A 340 -26.61 -10.81 -14.23
N ALA A 341 -26.20 -9.64 -13.74
CA ALA A 341 -25.32 -8.74 -14.46
C ALA A 341 -24.41 -8.06 -13.45
N LEU A 342 -23.14 -7.94 -13.79
CA LEU A 342 -22.23 -7.07 -13.06
C LEU A 342 -22.31 -5.69 -13.69
N ALA A 343 -22.69 -4.69 -12.89
CA ALA A 343 -22.76 -3.31 -13.34
C ALA A 343 -21.59 -2.50 -12.78
N ALA A 344 -21.02 -1.63 -13.59
CA ALA A 344 -20.00 -0.66 -13.18
C ALA A 344 -20.35 0.71 -13.75
N SER A 345 -20.17 1.78 -12.98
CA SER A 345 -20.44 3.11 -13.51
C SER A 345 -19.38 3.54 -14.53
N ALA A 346 -19.77 4.24 -15.59
CA ALA A 346 -18.82 4.94 -16.46
C ALA A 346 -18.01 6.02 -15.70
N GLY A 347 -18.51 6.46 -14.54
CA GLY A 347 -17.90 7.49 -13.70
C GLY A 347 -18.13 8.90 -14.24
N SER A 348 -17.38 9.87 -13.72
CA SER A 348 -17.51 11.27 -14.16
C SER A 348 -16.92 11.49 -15.54
N GLN A 349 -17.57 12.34 -16.34
CA GLN A 349 -17.03 12.80 -17.62
C GLN A 349 -15.72 13.57 -17.39
N ILE A 350 -14.69 13.20 -18.12
CA ILE A 350 -13.39 13.89 -18.11
C ILE A 350 -13.34 14.90 -19.24
N SER A 351 -13.61 14.48 -20.49
CA SER A 351 -13.60 15.35 -21.67
C SER A 351 -14.30 14.68 -22.86
N GLY A 352 -15.23 15.37 -23.53
CA GLY A 352 -15.96 14.77 -24.67
C GLY A 352 -16.63 13.46 -24.28
N ASN A 353 -16.47 12.39 -25.06
CA ASN A 353 -16.99 11.06 -24.71
C ASN A 353 -16.01 10.20 -23.88
N PHE A 354 -15.01 10.83 -23.23
CA PHE A 354 -14.09 10.19 -22.30
C PHE A 354 -14.54 10.40 -20.85
N TYR A 355 -14.68 9.30 -20.12
CA TYR A 355 -15.16 9.18 -18.75
C TYR A 355 -14.14 8.40 -17.91
N GLN A 356 -14.25 8.50 -16.58
CA GLN A 356 -13.31 7.87 -15.64
C GLN A 356 -13.08 6.38 -15.90
N ASN A 357 -14.14 5.63 -16.25
CA ASN A 357 -14.09 4.19 -16.44
C ASN A 357 -14.40 3.78 -17.90
N TRP A 358 -14.36 4.71 -18.86
CA TRP A 358 -14.70 4.44 -20.27
C TRP A 358 -14.19 5.49 -21.25
N ASP A 359 -13.71 5.08 -22.42
CA ASP A 359 -13.50 5.98 -23.56
C ASP A 359 -14.17 5.40 -24.82
N ASP A 360 -15.24 6.05 -25.30
CA ASP A 360 -15.92 5.59 -26.52
C ASP A 360 -15.09 5.89 -27.79
N ASN A 361 -14.06 6.74 -27.72
CA ASN A 361 -13.24 7.07 -28.89
C ASN A 361 -12.19 6.01 -29.24
N GLN A 362 -11.67 5.28 -28.24
CA GLN A 362 -10.64 4.27 -28.43
C GLN A 362 -10.52 3.39 -27.17
N GLY A 363 -10.07 2.15 -27.34
CA GLY A 363 -9.85 1.26 -26.22
C GLY A 363 -9.65 -0.19 -26.58
N SER A 364 -9.51 -1.01 -25.53
CA SER A 364 -9.53 -2.46 -25.60
C SER A 364 -10.32 -3.06 -24.43
N ILE A 365 -11.01 -4.17 -24.65
CA ILE A 365 -11.55 -5.02 -23.57
C ILE A 365 -10.88 -6.38 -23.70
N SER A 366 -10.25 -6.83 -22.62
CA SER A 366 -9.56 -8.12 -22.52
C SER A 366 -10.21 -8.96 -21.43
N PHE A 367 -10.49 -10.23 -21.70
CA PHE A 367 -11.05 -11.15 -20.72
C PHE A 367 -10.81 -12.62 -21.10
N TRP A 368 -10.82 -13.49 -20.10
CA TRP A 368 -10.94 -14.93 -20.27
C TRP A 368 -12.41 -15.33 -20.15
N ILE A 369 -12.87 -16.24 -21.00
CA ILE A 369 -14.24 -16.77 -20.98
C ILE A 369 -14.21 -18.30 -20.98
N THR A 370 -14.98 -18.90 -20.07
CA THR A 370 -15.27 -20.34 -20.04
C THR A 370 -16.79 -20.51 -20.17
N PRO A 371 -17.32 -20.71 -21.39
CA PRO A 371 -18.76 -20.80 -21.62
C PRO A 371 -19.34 -22.13 -21.14
N GLU A 372 -20.60 -22.13 -20.69
CA GLU A 372 -21.37 -23.36 -20.43
C GLU A 372 -22.07 -23.90 -21.69
N TRP A 373 -21.81 -23.27 -22.83
CA TRP A 373 -22.40 -23.55 -24.14
C TRP A 373 -21.33 -23.80 -25.20
N ASN A 374 -21.72 -24.50 -26.26
CA ASN A 374 -20.90 -24.65 -27.46
C ASN A 374 -21.12 -23.44 -28.38
N GLY A 375 -20.10 -23.03 -29.11
CA GLY A 375 -20.21 -21.89 -30.04
C GLY A 375 -21.30 -22.07 -31.11
N ASN A 376 -21.74 -23.30 -31.35
CA ASN A 376 -22.81 -23.66 -32.28
C ASN A 376 -24.17 -24.00 -31.65
N ASP A 377 -24.44 -23.59 -30.40
CA ASP A 377 -25.68 -23.90 -29.68
C ASP A 377 -26.96 -23.21 -30.24
N GLY A 378 -26.84 -22.41 -31.31
CA GLY A 378 -27.95 -21.70 -31.93
C GLY A 378 -28.52 -20.54 -31.11
N LEU A 379 -27.92 -20.18 -29.97
CA LEU A 379 -28.37 -19.12 -29.07
C LEU A 379 -27.48 -17.86 -29.18
N GLN A 380 -27.98 -16.75 -28.64
CA GLN A 380 -27.22 -15.51 -28.50
C GLN A 380 -26.83 -15.31 -27.03
N HIS A 381 -25.56 -15.00 -26.76
CA HIS A 381 -25.05 -14.75 -25.40
C HIS A 381 -24.37 -13.38 -25.32
N THR A 382 -24.83 -12.51 -24.40
CA THR A 382 -24.28 -11.15 -24.24
C THR A 382 -23.19 -11.17 -23.17
N ILE A 383 -21.96 -10.87 -23.56
CA ILE A 383 -20.78 -10.95 -22.67
C ILE A 383 -20.53 -9.61 -22.01
N PHE A 384 -20.46 -8.56 -22.82
CA PHE A 384 -20.26 -7.18 -22.35
C PHE A 384 -21.18 -6.22 -23.12
N SER A 385 -21.70 -5.20 -22.43
CA SER A 385 -22.48 -4.12 -23.02
C SER A 385 -22.28 -2.84 -22.22
N ASP A 386 -22.00 -1.72 -22.85
CA ASP A 386 -21.99 -0.42 -22.17
C ASP A 386 -23.39 0.17 -21.95
N GLY A 387 -24.44 -0.56 -22.34
CA GLY A 387 -25.85 -0.18 -22.19
C GLY A 387 -26.44 0.66 -23.34
N ILE A 388 -25.63 1.29 -24.21
CA ILE A 388 -26.12 2.22 -25.26
C ILE A 388 -25.39 2.06 -26.60
N SER A 389 -24.07 1.88 -26.62
CA SER A 389 -23.18 2.01 -27.77
C SER A 389 -22.43 0.72 -28.10
N LEU A 390 -21.45 0.28 -27.31
CA LEU A 390 -20.57 -0.86 -27.62
C LEU A 390 -20.97 -2.16 -26.91
N MET A 391 -20.93 -3.27 -27.65
CA MET A 391 -21.32 -4.60 -27.16
C MET A 391 -20.38 -5.70 -27.68
N VAL A 392 -20.11 -6.69 -26.82
CA VAL A 392 -19.47 -7.96 -27.17
C VAL A 392 -20.46 -9.09 -26.92
N PHE A 393 -20.83 -9.83 -27.95
CA PHE A 393 -21.79 -10.92 -27.83
C PHE A 393 -21.60 -12.02 -28.86
N LYS A 394 -21.97 -13.24 -28.48
CA LYS A 394 -22.06 -14.39 -29.37
C LYS A 394 -23.43 -14.43 -30.03
N ARG A 395 -23.50 -14.74 -31.33
CA ARG A 395 -24.74 -14.80 -32.13
C ARG A 395 -25.23 -16.22 -32.41
N THR A 396 -26.50 -16.30 -32.82
CA THR A 396 -27.15 -17.53 -33.29
C THR A 396 -26.50 -18.14 -34.54
N ASN A 397 -25.73 -17.36 -35.30
CA ASN A 397 -24.95 -17.82 -36.46
C ASN A 397 -23.51 -18.24 -36.12
N ASN A 398 -23.22 -18.50 -34.85
CA ASN A 398 -21.94 -19.01 -34.33
C ASN A 398 -20.77 -18.03 -34.36
N THR A 399 -21.02 -16.74 -34.52
CA THR A 399 -19.97 -15.71 -34.49
C THR A 399 -19.90 -15.00 -33.14
N LEU A 400 -18.68 -14.68 -32.70
CA LEU A 400 -18.43 -13.68 -31.67
C LEU A 400 -18.31 -12.33 -32.34
N ALA A 401 -19.18 -11.38 -31.98
CA ALA A 401 -19.28 -10.08 -32.60
C ALA A 401 -18.95 -8.97 -31.61
N PHE A 402 -18.17 -8.00 -32.07
CA PHE A 402 -18.00 -6.71 -31.44
C PHE A 402 -18.75 -5.69 -32.29
N ARG A 403 -19.71 -5.01 -31.67
CA ARG A 403 -20.71 -4.21 -32.37
C ARG A 403 -20.89 -2.88 -31.69
N ARG A 404 -21.28 -1.91 -32.52
CA ARG A 404 -21.93 -0.69 -32.07
C ARG A 404 -23.42 -0.66 -32.39
N VAL A 405 -24.26 -0.24 -31.45
CA VAL A 405 -25.69 -0.01 -31.66
C VAL A 405 -25.88 1.06 -32.74
N GLY A 406 -26.72 0.76 -33.74
CA GLY A 406 -26.94 1.64 -34.91
C GLY A 406 -25.96 1.43 -36.07
N ILE A 407 -24.92 0.61 -35.90
CA ILE A 407 -24.03 0.15 -36.97
C ILE A 407 -24.17 -1.38 -37.13
N ALA A 408 -23.77 -1.90 -38.29
CA ALA A 408 -23.44 -3.32 -38.44
C ALA A 408 -22.28 -3.70 -37.51
N ASP A 409 -21.91 -4.98 -37.44
CA ASP A 409 -20.77 -5.37 -36.60
C ASP A 409 -19.52 -4.65 -37.03
N ILE A 410 -18.77 -4.16 -36.04
CA ILE A 410 -17.45 -3.58 -36.27
C ILE A 410 -16.55 -4.71 -36.73
N VAL A 411 -16.65 -5.88 -36.11
CA VAL A 411 -15.93 -7.09 -36.46
C VAL A 411 -16.68 -8.30 -35.89
N SER A 412 -16.62 -9.43 -36.60
CA SER A 412 -17.13 -10.70 -36.12
C SER A 412 -16.20 -11.83 -36.54
N THR A 413 -16.02 -12.84 -35.70
CA THR A 413 -15.21 -14.02 -36.00
C THR A 413 -15.97 -15.30 -35.68
N ASP A 414 -15.73 -16.38 -36.44
CA ASP A 414 -16.40 -17.66 -36.22
C ASP A 414 -15.86 -18.33 -34.95
N ILE A 415 -16.77 -18.72 -34.07
CA ILE A 415 -16.47 -19.45 -32.84
C ILE A 415 -17.23 -20.78 -32.78
N SER A 416 -17.71 -21.29 -33.92
CA SER A 416 -18.40 -22.58 -34.01
C SER A 416 -17.64 -23.77 -33.39
N SER A 417 -16.31 -23.66 -33.28
CA SER A 417 -15.41 -24.63 -32.65
C SER A 417 -15.32 -24.53 -31.13
N TRP A 418 -15.93 -23.52 -30.50
CA TRP A 418 -15.92 -23.38 -29.04
C TRP A 418 -16.70 -24.51 -28.38
N VAL A 419 -16.11 -25.10 -27.35
CA VAL A 419 -16.68 -26.21 -26.59
C VAL A 419 -17.00 -25.75 -25.18
N ALA A 420 -18.20 -26.09 -24.69
CA ALA A 420 -18.61 -25.81 -23.32
C ALA A 420 -17.56 -26.33 -22.31
N GLY A 421 -17.20 -25.49 -21.33
CA GLY A 421 -16.20 -25.78 -20.30
C GLY A 421 -14.74 -25.54 -20.72
N SER A 422 -14.46 -25.22 -21.99
CA SER A 422 -13.11 -24.81 -22.42
C SER A 422 -12.89 -23.31 -22.25
N THR A 423 -11.68 -22.90 -21.86
CA THR A 423 -11.37 -21.48 -21.64
C THR A 423 -10.72 -20.85 -22.88
N TYR A 424 -11.17 -19.65 -23.23
CA TYR A 424 -10.65 -18.86 -24.34
C TYR A 424 -10.26 -17.45 -23.87
N PHE A 425 -9.17 -16.91 -24.42
CA PHE A 425 -8.77 -15.52 -24.21
C PHE A 425 -9.31 -14.64 -25.32
N VAL A 426 -10.01 -13.56 -25.00
CA VAL A 426 -10.61 -12.64 -25.96
C VAL A 426 -10.10 -11.24 -25.72
N VAL A 427 -9.68 -10.56 -26.80
CA VAL A 427 -9.39 -9.12 -26.81
C VAL A 427 -10.15 -8.46 -27.93
N VAL A 428 -10.97 -7.46 -27.61
CA VAL A 428 -11.58 -6.57 -28.61
C VAL A 428 -10.91 -5.22 -28.56
N ARG A 429 -10.62 -4.62 -29.73
CA ARG A 429 -9.94 -3.31 -29.84
C ARG A 429 -10.73 -2.38 -30.74
N TRP A 430 -10.73 -1.09 -30.43
CA TRP A 430 -11.31 -0.05 -31.29
C TRP A 430 -10.53 1.26 -31.22
N ASP A 431 -10.56 1.99 -32.32
CA ASP A 431 -10.25 3.41 -32.38
C ASP A 431 -11.19 4.02 -33.43
N THR A 432 -11.86 5.12 -33.10
CA THR A 432 -12.87 5.76 -33.95
C THR A 432 -12.28 6.73 -34.96
N LYS A 433 -11.03 7.15 -34.77
CA LYS A 433 -10.34 8.18 -35.56
C LYS A 433 -9.18 7.61 -36.36
N ASN A 434 -8.46 6.66 -35.79
CA ASN A 434 -7.32 6.03 -36.43
C ASN A 434 -7.63 4.56 -36.72
N ALA A 435 -7.23 4.08 -37.89
CA ALA A 435 -7.29 2.67 -38.20
C ALA A 435 -6.17 1.92 -37.45
N ILE A 436 -6.51 0.82 -36.78
CA ILE A 436 -5.62 0.01 -35.94
C ILE A 436 -4.46 -0.59 -36.75
N ASP A 437 -4.74 -1.06 -37.97
CA ASP A 437 -3.77 -1.65 -38.90
C ASP A 437 -3.53 -0.75 -40.13
N GLY A 438 -3.91 0.53 -40.04
CA GLY A 438 -3.90 1.47 -41.17
C GLY A 438 -5.10 1.37 -42.12
N THR A 439 -5.98 0.37 -41.97
CA THR A 439 -7.22 0.24 -42.79
C THR A 439 -8.49 0.06 -41.95
N ASN A 440 -8.45 -0.76 -40.91
CA ASN A 440 -9.57 -1.23 -40.10
C ASN A 440 -9.61 -0.55 -38.72
N TYR A 441 -10.79 -0.15 -38.27
CA TYR A 441 -10.99 0.62 -37.03
C TYR A 441 -11.32 -0.24 -35.80
N GLY A 442 -11.45 -1.57 -35.97
CA GLY A 442 -11.69 -2.49 -34.87
C GLY A 442 -11.19 -3.91 -35.16
N SER A 443 -10.96 -4.69 -34.11
CA SER A 443 -10.54 -6.10 -34.22
C SER A 443 -11.01 -6.96 -33.04
N ILE A 444 -11.10 -8.27 -33.27
CA ILE A 444 -11.26 -9.30 -32.24
C ILE A 444 -10.05 -10.22 -32.31
N SER A 445 -9.46 -10.55 -31.17
CA SER A 445 -8.39 -11.54 -31.04
C SER A 445 -8.90 -12.67 -30.15
N ILE A 446 -8.74 -13.92 -30.60
CA ILE A 446 -9.04 -15.12 -29.78
C ILE A 446 -7.77 -15.93 -29.68
N ASN A 447 -7.28 -16.16 -28.45
CA ASN A 447 -6.03 -16.87 -28.19
C ASN A 447 -4.89 -16.36 -29.07
N ASP A 448 -4.74 -15.02 -29.14
CA ASP A 448 -3.74 -14.32 -29.93
C ASP A 448 -3.86 -14.50 -31.47
N VAL A 449 -5.05 -14.88 -31.95
CA VAL A 449 -5.36 -14.90 -33.39
C VAL A 449 -6.31 -13.75 -33.73
N HIS A 450 -5.83 -12.79 -34.51
CA HIS A 450 -6.54 -11.54 -34.80
C HIS A 450 -7.44 -11.63 -36.04
N THR A 451 -8.67 -11.15 -35.90
CA THR A 451 -9.62 -10.87 -36.98
C THR A 451 -9.83 -9.36 -37.05
N LEU A 452 -9.60 -8.77 -38.22
CA LEU A 452 -9.74 -7.33 -38.46
C LEU A 452 -11.16 -6.98 -38.95
N GLY A 453 -11.61 -5.77 -38.64
CA GLY A 453 -13.00 -5.35 -38.76
C GLY A 453 -13.32 -4.42 -39.93
N THR A 454 -14.14 -3.42 -39.64
CA THR A 454 -14.64 -2.43 -40.60
C THR A 454 -13.58 -1.41 -41.01
N THR A 455 -13.62 -1.02 -42.28
CA THR A 455 -12.73 -0.02 -42.90
C THR A 455 -13.26 1.42 -42.80
N SER A 456 -14.43 1.61 -42.20
CA SER A 456 -15.07 2.92 -42.07
C SER A 456 -15.04 3.40 -40.63
N SER A 457 -14.54 4.61 -40.40
CA SER A 457 -14.61 5.30 -39.10
C SER A 457 -16.05 5.52 -38.66
N TRP A 458 -16.27 5.71 -37.35
CA TRP A 458 -17.58 6.07 -36.81
C TRP A 458 -17.46 7.18 -35.76
N THR A 459 -18.54 7.93 -35.52
CA THR A 459 -18.55 9.03 -34.54
C THR A 459 -18.71 8.50 -33.13
N SER A 460 -17.90 8.89 -32.15
CA SER A 460 -18.14 8.46 -30.75
C SER A 460 -19.46 9.04 -30.21
N VAL A 461 -20.07 8.34 -29.26
CA VAL A 461 -21.28 8.75 -28.53
C VAL A 461 -21.05 8.72 -27.05
N THR A 462 -21.89 9.43 -26.31
CA THR A 462 -21.86 9.41 -24.85
C THR A 462 -22.24 8.00 -24.37
N PRO A 463 -21.37 7.32 -23.59
CA PRO A 463 -21.68 6.01 -23.03
C PRO A 463 -22.80 6.10 -22.00
N SER A 464 -23.39 4.96 -21.65
CA SER A 464 -24.37 4.92 -20.58
C SER A 464 -23.71 5.06 -19.21
N ASP A 465 -24.48 5.51 -18.22
CA ASP A 465 -24.02 5.64 -16.84
C ASP A 465 -23.54 4.31 -16.25
N LEU A 466 -24.01 3.17 -16.78
CA LEU A 466 -23.71 1.81 -16.30
C LEU A 466 -23.25 0.88 -17.44
N GLN A 467 -22.07 0.29 -17.27
CA GLN A 467 -21.56 -0.79 -18.11
C GLN A 467 -21.90 -2.13 -17.47
N PHE A 468 -22.19 -3.13 -18.29
CA PHE A 468 -22.63 -4.45 -17.87
C PHE A 468 -21.71 -5.54 -18.41
N THR A 469 -21.24 -6.42 -17.52
CA THR A 469 -20.87 -7.79 -17.89
C THR A 469 -22.13 -8.63 -17.73
N GLY A 470 -22.71 -9.07 -18.85
CA GLY A 470 -24.07 -9.61 -18.92
C GLY A 470 -25.11 -8.61 -19.45
N ASN A 471 -26.39 -8.85 -19.18
CA ASN A 471 -27.49 -8.07 -19.78
C ASN A 471 -28.42 -7.45 -18.71
N ASN A 472 -28.64 -6.13 -18.78
CA ASN A 472 -29.55 -5.38 -17.92
C ASN A 472 -30.87 -5.02 -18.65
N GLY A 473 -31.75 -6.02 -18.82
CA GLY A 473 -33.10 -5.84 -19.35
C GLY A 473 -33.20 -5.82 -20.88
N GLY A 474 -33.68 -6.91 -21.47
CA GLY A 474 -33.94 -7.05 -22.92
C GLY A 474 -34.07 -8.51 -23.37
N ILE A 475 -34.35 -8.73 -24.65
CA ILE A 475 -34.60 -10.06 -25.29
C ILE A 475 -33.35 -10.95 -25.42
N LEU A 476 -32.17 -10.52 -24.94
CA LEU A 476 -30.89 -11.18 -25.21
C LEU A 476 -30.45 -12.05 -24.03
N SER A 477 -29.95 -13.28 -24.27
CA SER A 477 -29.55 -14.21 -23.20
C SER A 477 -28.35 -13.73 -22.38
N ALA A 478 -28.28 -14.20 -21.13
CA ALA A 478 -27.13 -14.03 -20.26
C ALA A 478 -25.87 -14.68 -20.89
N PRO A 479 -24.66 -14.31 -20.43
CA PRO A 479 -23.44 -14.87 -20.97
C PRO A 479 -23.30 -16.36 -20.68
N ASP A 480 -23.94 -16.88 -19.61
CA ASP A 480 -23.91 -18.29 -19.21
C ASP A 480 -22.49 -18.86 -19.28
N ALA A 481 -21.58 -18.13 -18.65
CA ALA A 481 -20.14 -18.34 -18.73
C ALA A 481 -19.44 -17.83 -17.46
N ILE A 482 -18.27 -18.39 -17.18
CA ILE A 482 -17.32 -17.82 -16.21
C ILE A 482 -16.50 -16.76 -16.96
N ILE A 483 -16.48 -15.53 -16.45
CA ILE A 483 -15.66 -14.43 -16.97
C ILE A 483 -14.57 -14.11 -15.96
N GLU A 484 -13.31 -14.12 -16.43
CA GLU A 484 -12.13 -13.95 -15.58
C GLU A 484 -11.21 -12.87 -16.17
N GLY A 485 -10.55 -12.09 -15.29
CA GLY A 485 -9.57 -11.08 -15.71
C GLY A 485 -10.14 -9.96 -16.62
N LEU A 486 -11.44 -9.69 -16.58
CA LEU A 486 -12.03 -8.65 -17.44
C LEU A 486 -11.41 -7.29 -17.13
N THR A 487 -10.71 -6.76 -18.11
CA THR A 487 -9.90 -5.53 -18.03
C THR A 487 -10.21 -4.64 -19.23
N ILE A 488 -10.48 -3.37 -18.97
CA ILE A 488 -10.79 -2.36 -19.99
C ILE A 488 -9.66 -1.35 -20.01
N TYR A 489 -9.08 -1.14 -21.19
CA TYR A 489 -7.98 -0.22 -21.47
C TYR A 489 -8.50 0.96 -22.29
N ARG A 490 -7.93 2.15 -22.10
CA ARG A 490 -8.22 3.35 -22.90
C ARG A 490 -7.47 3.43 -24.23
N ARG A 491 -6.77 2.35 -24.63
CA ARG A 491 -6.07 2.27 -25.91
C ARG A 491 -6.26 0.92 -26.59
N PRO A 492 -6.07 0.84 -27.92
CA PRO A 492 -5.85 -0.43 -28.61
C PRO A 492 -4.55 -1.09 -28.12
N LEU A 493 -4.64 -2.27 -27.50
CA LEU A 493 -3.47 -3.06 -27.09
C LEU A 493 -2.62 -3.44 -28.30
N TRP A 494 -1.30 -3.46 -28.10
CA TRP A 494 -0.33 -3.83 -29.12
C TRP A 494 -0.28 -5.35 -29.32
N ASP A 495 -0.42 -5.81 -30.56
CA ASP A 495 -0.33 -7.24 -30.94
C ASP A 495 1.04 -7.63 -31.56
N GLY A 496 2.08 -6.84 -31.27
CA GLY A 496 3.38 -7.02 -31.91
C GLY A 496 3.50 -6.39 -33.31
N THR A 497 2.39 -6.02 -33.97
CA THR A 497 2.40 -5.38 -35.30
C THR A 497 1.47 -4.15 -35.41
N TYR A 498 0.33 -4.16 -34.73
CA TYR A 498 -0.77 -3.18 -34.82
C TYR A 498 -1.32 -2.83 -33.43
N GLY A 499 -1.84 -1.61 -33.29
CA GLY A 499 -2.26 -1.02 -32.01
C GLY A 499 -1.31 0.09 -31.54
N ILE A 500 -1.33 0.41 -30.24
CA ILE A 500 -0.44 1.41 -29.65
C ILE A 500 0.67 0.70 -28.86
N ASP A 501 1.87 0.66 -29.43
CA ASP A 501 3.06 0.14 -28.76
C ASP A 501 3.52 1.08 -27.64
N VAL A 502 3.64 0.52 -26.45
CA VAL A 502 4.06 1.22 -25.23
C VAL A 502 5.39 0.69 -24.70
N GLY A 503 6.09 -0.13 -25.49
CA GLY A 503 7.39 -0.71 -25.15
C GLY A 503 7.33 -2.04 -24.40
N ASN A 504 6.13 -2.60 -24.20
CA ASN A 504 5.93 -3.88 -23.52
C ASN A 504 6.11 -5.10 -24.45
N GLY A 505 6.32 -4.91 -25.75
CA GLY A 505 6.25 -5.99 -26.74
C GLY A 505 4.80 -6.42 -27.00
N ASP A 506 4.60 -7.57 -27.65
CA ASP A 506 3.25 -8.07 -27.97
C ASP A 506 2.43 -8.38 -26.71
N GLU A 507 1.57 -7.44 -26.32
CA GLU A 507 0.82 -7.50 -25.06
C GLU A 507 -0.27 -8.58 -25.11
N ILE A 508 -0.89 -8.79 -26.27
CA ILE A 508 -1.96 -9.79 -26.41
C ILE A 508 -1.38 -11.20 -26.29
N ASN A 509 -0.26 -11.47 -26.96
CA ASN A 509 0.46 -12.73 -26.85
C ASN A 509 0.96 -12.97 -25.43
N GLN A 510 1.52 -11.95 -24.77
CA GLN A 510 2.03 -12.07 -23.41
C GLN A 510 0.91 -12.34 -22.39
N ILE A 511 -0.24 -11.66 -22.49
CA ILE A 511 -1.39 -11.95 -21.62
C ILE A 511 -1.86 -13.39 -21.84
N TYR A 512 -2.01 -13.82 -23.10
CA TYR A 512 -2.41 -15.19 -23.42
C TYR A 512 -1.43 -16.23 -22.84
N ASN A 513 -0.13 -16.01 -23.00
CA ASN A 513 0.93 -16.90 -22.54
C ASN A 513 1.18 -16.84 -21.02
N SER A 514 0.69 -15.81 -20.32
CA SER A 514 0.76 -15.73 -18.86
C SER A 514 -0.03 -16.85 -18.16
N GLY A 515 -0.98 -17.47 -18.86
CA GLY A 515 -1.78 -18.61 -18.42
C GLY A 515 -3.22 -18.24 -18.11
N THR A 516 -4.13 -19.21 -18.26
CA THR A 516 -5.58 -18.98 -18.13
C THR A 516 -5.95 -18.35 -16.79
N GLY A 517 -6.79 -17.31 -16.86
CA GLY A 517 -7.34 -16.61 -15.71
C GLY A 517 -6.46 -15.48 -15.20
N LYS A 518 -5.14 -15.49 -15.43
CA LYS A 518 -4.20 -14.49 -14.88
C LYS A 518 -4.60 -13.05 -15.19
N ASP A 519 -4.31 -12.18 -14.22
CA ASP A 519 -4.59 -10.74 -14.29
C ASP A 519 -3.82 -10.09 -15.44
N PRO A 520 -4.52 -9.57 -16.47
CA PRO A 520 -3.87 -8.90 -17.60
C PRO A 520 -2.99 -7.71 -17.20
N THR A 521 -3.29 -7.04 -16.08
CA THR A 521 -2.54 -5.87 -15.60
C THR A 521 -1.13 -6.20 -15.09
N LEU A 522 -0.84 -7.48 -14.82
CA LEU A 522 0.53 -7.93 -14.49
C LEU A 522 1.45 -7.93 -15.72
N VAL A 523 0.87 -7.92 -16.92
CA VAL A 523 1.60 -7.86 -18.19
C VAL A 523 1.64 -6.43 -18.72
N THR A 524 0.50 -5.75 -18.70
CA THR A 524 0.36 -4.41 -19.32
C THR A 524 0.68 -3.26 -18.36
N GLY A 525 0.73 -3.53 -17.05
CA GLY A 525 0.67 -2.50 -16.01
C GLY A 525 -0.76 -2.00 -15.79
N SER A 526 -0.93 -1.00 -14.91
CA SER A 526 -2.26 -0.47 -14.52
C SER A 526 -2.51 0.98 -14.96
N TRP A 527 -1.57 1.59 -15.67
CA TRP A 527 -1.55 3.04 -15.92
C TRP A 527 -2.61 3.54 -16.93
N ASP A 528 -3.12 2.66 -17.78
CA ASP A 528 -4.13 2.94 -18.82
C ASP A 528 -5.39 2.08 -18.67
N VAL A 529 -5.49 1.35 -17.56
CA VAL A 529 -6.64 0.54 -17.20
C VAL A 529 -7.71 1.43 -16.60
N VAL A 530 -8.89 1.45 -17.23
CA VAL A 530 -10.05 2.22 -16.76
C VAL A 530 -11.00 1.37 -15.92
N PHE A 531 -10.91 0.05 -16.03
CA PHE A 531 -11.67 -0.91 -15.23
C PHE A 531 -10.97 -2.27 -15.19
N ALA A 532 -10.93 -2.91 -14.02
CA ALA A 532 -10.54 -4.32 -13.89
C ALA A 532 -11.40 -5.03 -12.84
N LEU A 533 -11.79 -6.28 -13.11
CA LEU A 533 -12.34 -7.16 -12.08
C LEU A 533 -11.22 -7.69 -11.17
N PRO A 534 -11.38 -7.68 -9.84
CA PRO A 534 -10.33 -8.11 -8.90
C PRO A 534 -9.95 -9.58 -9.10
N THR A 535 -8.64 -9.86 -9.02
CA THR A 535 -8.03 -11.11 -9.49
C THR A 535 -7.30 -11.93 -8.41
N ASN A 536 -7.23 -11.44 -7.17
CA ASN A 536 -6.46 -12.09 -6.11
C ASN A 536 -7.33 -12.48 -4.90
N ALA A 537 -7.47 -13.79 -4.68
CA ALA A 537 -8.23 -14.37 -3.56
C ALA A 537 -7.56 -14.24 -2.17
N SER A 538 -6.41 -13.57 -2.06
CA SER A 538 -5.70 -13.46 -0.76
C SER A 538 -6.33 -12.50 0.25
N THR A 539 -7.38 -11.75 -0.10
CA THR A 539 -8.08 -10.86 0.84
C THR A 539 -9.61 -11.00 0.76
N GLY A 540 -10.17 -11.92 1.54
CA GLY A 540 -11.52 -11.81 2.12
C GLY A 540 -12.71 -11.88 1.15
N ALA A 541 -13.86 -12.29 1.68
CA ALA A 541 -15.12 -12.22 0.96
C ALA A 541 -15.42 -10.78 0.48
N LEU A 542 -16.00 -10.64 -0.71
CA LEU A 542 -16.62 -9.38 -1.15
C LEU A 542 -17.72 -9.04 -0.14
N ALA A 543 -17.48 -8.06 0.73
CA ALA A 543 -18.47 -7.59 1.69
C ALA A 543 -19.69 -7.03 0.93
N THR A 544 -20.87 -7.57 1.21
CA THR A 544 -22.14 -7.07 0.69
C THR A 544 -22.41 -5.70 1.27
N GLY A 545 -22.20 -4.63 0.49
CA GLY A 545 -22.49 -3.28 0.99
C GLY A 545 -22.27 -2.10 0.04
N THR A 546 -21.27 -2.11 -0.84
CA THR A 546 -21.04 -0.98 -1.77
C THR A 546 -20.38 -1.42 -3.09
N GLY A 547 -20.77 -2.59 -3.62
CA GLY A 547 -20.13 -3.27 -4.76
C GLY A 547 -19.70 -2.36 -5.92
N ASN A 548 -18.43 -1.99 -5.93
CA ASN A 548 -17.74 -1.43 -7.09
C ASN A 548 -16.51 -2.29 -7.36
N ALA A 549 -16.36 -2.72 -8.61
CA ALA A 549 -15.10 -3.20 -9.14
C ALA A 549 -13.98 -2.17 -8.91
N TRP A 550 -12.73 -2.60 -8.93
CA TRP A 550 -11.59 -1.71 -8.76
C TRP A 550 -11.48 -0.80 -10.00
N SER A 551 -12.13 0.36 -9.93
CA SER A 551 -11.78 1.49 -10.77
C SER A 551 -10.37 1.91 -10.34
N HIS A 552 -9.42 1.95 -11.27
CA HIS A 552 -8.13 2.61 -11.08
C HIS A 552 -8.17 4.01 -11.72
N PRO A 553 -9.03 4.97 -11.30
CA PRO A 553 -8.84 6.35 -11.70
C PRO A 553 -7.67 6.86 -10.84
N HIS A 554 -6.45 6.49 -11.18
CA HIS A 554 -5.31 7.15 -10.58
C HIS A 554 -5.46 8.64 -10.94
N ALA A 555 -5.39 9.56 -9.98
CA ALA A 555 -5.49 10.99 -10.26
C ALA A 555 -4.35 11.48 -11.19
N SER A 556 -3.33 10.65 -11.43
CA SER A 556 -2.29 10.84 -12.45
C SER A 556 -2.70 10.38 -13.85
N ASN A 557 -3.93 9.94 -14.07
CA ASN A 557 -4.39 9.36 -15.33
C ASN A 557 -4.78 10.42 -16.40
N LEU A 558 -4.27 11.65 -16.25
CA LEU A 558 -4.20 12.61 -17.34
C LEU A 558 -3.11 12.17 -18.32
N LEU A 559 -3.50 11.49 -19.39
CA LEU A 559 -2.76 11.57 -20.65
C LEU A 559 -2.68 13.06 -21.00
N TYR A 560 -1.48 13.62 -20.82
CA TYR A 560 -0.84 14.53 -21.76
C TYR A 560 -1.81 15.24 -22.73
N THR A 561 -2.28 16.45 -22.38
CA THR A 561 -3.15 17.23 -23.28
C THR A 561 -2.39 18.03 -24.34
N SER A 562 -1.25 17.53 -24.82
CA SER A 562 -0.67 17.97 -26.09
C SER A 562 0.27 16.90 -26.62
N THR A 563 0.30 16.75 -27.94
CA THR A 563 0.94 15.71 -28.75
C THR A 563 2.46 15.56 -28.63
N THR A 564 3.07 16.06 -27.56
CA THR A 564 4.48 15.85 -27.19
C THR A 564 4.60 16.08 -25.68
N ASN A 565 4.66 15.02 -24.89
CA ASN A 565 5.38 15.06 -23.62
C ASN A 565 5.71 13.64 -23.14
N THR A 566 7.00 13.33 -23.19
CA THR A 566 7.66 12.10 -22.73
C THR A 566 8.55 12.45 -21.54
N GLY A 567 7.98 12.91 -20.43
CA GLY A 567 8.80 13.73 -19.53
C GLY A 567 8.48 13.74 -18.04
N GLY A 568 8.50 12.59 -17.39
CA GLY A 568 8.48 12.54 -15.93
C GLY A 568 8.78 11.14 -15.42
N PHE A 569 9.94 10.95 -14.79
CA PHE A 569 10.30 9.69 -14.16
C PHE A 569 9.79 9.72 -12.71
N MET A 570 8.50 9.49 -12.52
CA MET A 570 7.97 9.32 -11.17
C MET A 570 8.57 8.05 -10.58
N MET A 571 9.34 8.20 -9.50
CA MET A 571 9.99 7.10 -8.81
C MET A 571 8.95 6.39 -7.94
N GLY A 572 8.60 5.18 -8.30
CA GLY A 572 7.58 4.32 -7.69
C GLY A 572 8.13 3.49 -6.54
N ALA A 573 7.71 2.23 -6.47
CA ALA A 573 8.05 1.32 -5.37
C ALA A 573 9.23 0.39 -5.67
N ASP A 574 9.58 0.17 -6.93
CA ASP A 574 10.66 -0.71 -7.35
C ASP A 574 11.51 -0.07 -8.46
N VAL A 575 12.83 -0.18 -8.35
CA VAL A 575 13.79 0.48 -9.25
C VAL A 575 13.74 -0.12 -10.66
N ALA A 576 13.65 -1.46 -10.75
CA ALA A 576 13.70 -2.17 -12.01
C ALA A 576 12.38 -2.03 -12.79
N THR A 577 11.24 -2.12 -12.09
CA THR A 577 9.91 -1.96 -12.67
C THR A 577 9.72 -0.57 -13.29
N ASP A 578 10.36 0.45 -12.72
CA ASP A 578 10.30 1.82 -13.21
C ASP A 578 11.35 2.13 -14.30
N GLY A 579 12.06 1.11 -14.78
CA GLY A 579 13.01 1.20 -15.89
C GLY A 579 14.36 1.83 -15.54
N TRP A 580 14.75 1.83 -14.27
CA TRP A 580 16.07 2.29 -13.84
C TRP A 580 17.09 1.15 -13.84
N GLY A 581 18.23 1.34 -14.51
CA GLY A 581 19.37 0.43 -14.49
C GLY A 581 20.41 0.83 -13.44
N GLY A 582 21.24 -0.13 -13.00
CA GLY A 582 22.37 0.13 -12.09
C GLY A 582 23.64 0.56 -12.83
N ILE A 583 24.42 1.46 -12.23
CA ILE A 583 25.73 1.91 -12.72
C ILE A 583 26.81 1.37 -11.78
N SER A 584 27.71 0.51 -12.29
CA SER A 584 28.73 -0.15 -11.47
C SER A 584 29.88 0.75 -11.00
N GLY A 585 29.93 1.99 -11.48
CA GLY A 585 30.96 2.97 -11.14
C GLY A 585 32.37 2.55 -11.53
N ASN A 586 33.35 3.08 -10.81
CA ASN A 586 34.77 2.83 -11.07
C ASN A 586 35.22 1.43 -10.63
N THR A 587 36.25 0.90 -11.32
CA THR A 587 36.92 -0.33 -10.92
C THR A 587 37.52 -0.18 -9.53
N GLN A 588 37.20 -1.13 -8.65
CA GLN A 588 37.73 -1.28 -7.30
C GLN A 588 38.87 -2.30 -7.31
N ASN A 589 39.84 -2.11 -6.42
CA ASN A 589 40.99 -3.01 -6.27
C ASN A 589 41.04 -3.56 -4.84
N LEU A 590 40.93 -4.88 -4.69
CA LEU A 590 41.16 -5.58 -3.43
C LEU A 590 42.56 -6.19 -3.43
N ILE A 591 43.41 -5.72 -2.51
CA ILE A 591 44.77 -6.27 -2.29
C ILE A 591 44.80 -6.98 -0.94
N LEU A 592 45.08 -8.27 -0.95
CA LEU A 592 45.19 -9.13 0.23
C LEU A 592 46.62 -9.62 0.37
N GLN A 593 47.29 -9.29 1.46
CA GLN A 593 48.64 -9.76 1.80
C GLN A 593 48.72 -9.99 3.32
N PRO A 594 48.08 -11.06 3.83
CA PRO A 594 47.94 -11.27 5.26
C PRO A 594 49.29 -11.56 5.95
N ASP A 595 49.37 -11.26 7.24
CA ASP A 595 50.49 -11.65 8.10
C ASP A 595 50.28 -13.06 8.67
N GLY A 596 51.27 -13.61 9.37
CA GLY A 596 51.17 -14.95 9.97
C GLY A 596 50.10 -15.13 11.07
N THR A 597 49.29 -14.12 11.37
CA THR A 597 48.11 -14.28 12.26
C THR A 597 46.81 -14.42 11.47
N SER A 598 46.68 -13.64 10.38
CA SER A 598 45.48 -13.64 9.53
C SER A 598 45.65 -14.49 8.26
N GLY A 599 46.87 -14.88 7.95
CA GLY A 599 47.24 -15.75 6.84
C GLY A 599 46.74 -17.16 7.10
N ILE A 600 46.32 -17.82 6.03
CA ILE A 600 45.99 -19.24 6.06
C ILE A 600 46.75 -19.83 4.90
N ASP A 601 47.96 -20.28 5.18
CA ASP A 601 48.76 -20.98 4.20
C ASP A 601 49.61 -22.08 4.84
N THR A 602 49.66 -23.21 4.17
CA THR A 602 50.34 -24.39 4.70
C THR A 602 50.78 -25.28 3.55
N TYR A 603 51.43 -26.38 3.86
CA TYR A 603 51.66 -27.44 2.90
C TYR A 603 51.58 -28.81 3.54
N VAL A 604 51.09 -29.75 2.76
CA VAL A 604 50.89 -31.13 3.18
C VAL A 604 51.89 -32.01 2.47
N ARG A 605 52.37 -33.06 3.16
CA ARG A 605 53.45 -33.91 2.65
C ARG A 605 53.19 -35.39 2.85
N GLU A 606 53.34 -36.16 1.78
CA GLU A 606 53.11 -37.61 1.79
C GLU A 606 54.11 -38.36 2.69
N ASP A 607 55.38 -37.94 2.71
CA ASP A 607 56.44 -38.60 3.49
C ASP A 607 56.35 -38.34 5.00
N LEU A 608 55.61 -37.31 5.41
CA LEU A 608 55.41 -36.91 6.80
C LEU A 608 53.92 -36.63 7.02
N SER A 609 53.12 -37.68 6.82
CA SER A 609 51.68 -37.56 6.55
C SER A 609 50.85 -36.91 7.67
N SER A 610 51.30 -37.03 8.92
CA SER A 610 50.65 -36.51 10.12
C SER A 610 51.26 -35.20 10.65
N THR A 611 52.26 -34.64 9.96
CA THR A 611 52.93 -33.41 10.43
C THR A 611 52.19 -32.17 9.95
N ASN A 612 51.88 -31.28 10.89
CA ASN A 612 51.30 -29.95 10.65
C ASN A 612 52.41 -28.91 10.44
N TYR A 613 52.23 -28.00 9.49
CA TYR A 613 53.17 -26.94 9.13
C TYR A 613 52.62 -25.50 9.28
N ALA A 614 51.54 -25.29 10.04
CA ALA A 614 50.85 -24.00 10.24
C ALA A 614 51.65 -22.84 10.88
N ASN A 615 52.95 -22.98 11.12
CA ASN A 615 53.80 -21.89 11.62
C ASN A 615 55.11 -21.81 10.82
N ALA A 616 55.13 -22.41 9.63
CA ALA A 616 56.33 -22.54 8.85
C ALA A 616 56.49 -21.28 8.00
N THR A 617 57.61 -20.56 8.13
CA THR A 617 57.89 -19.36 7.32
C THR A 617 58.06 -19.62 5.82
N SER A 618 57.89 -20.88 5.37
CA SER A 618 57.97 -21.29 3.98
C SER A 618 57.20 -22.58 3.74
N PHE A 619 56.55 -22.68 2.58
CA PHE A 619 55.92 -23.91 2.10
C PHE A 619 56.65 -24.52 0.91
N TYR A 620 56.43 -25.82 0.68
CA TYR A 620 57.11 -26.59 -0.36
C TYR A 620 56.13 -27.30 -1.30
N VAL A 621 56.52 -27.42 -2.58
CA VAL A 621 55.79 -28.17 -3.60
C VAL A 621 56.67 -29.23 -4.27
N ALA A 622 56.15 -30.45 -4.49
CA ALA A 622 56.88 -31.57 -5.10
C ALA A 622 55.94 -32.65 -5.68
N ALA A 623 56.38 -33.38 -6.70
CA ALA A 623 55.52 -34.31 -7.47
C ALA A 623 55.76 -35.81 -7.25
N GLY A 624 56.91 -36.19 -6.68
CA GLY A 624 57.31 -37.60 -6.61
C GLY A 624 56.45 -38.39 -5.64
N ALA A 625 55.88 -39.53 -6.07
CA ALA A 625 55.15 -40.43 -5.18
C ALA A 625 56.01 -40.87 -4.00
N GLY A 626 55.44 -40.89 -2.80
CA GLY A 626 56.13 -41.08 -1.52
C GLY A 626 56.86 -39.84 -1.01
N VAL A 627 56.89 -38.72 -1.75
CA VAL A 627 57.50 -37.44 -1.37
C VAL A 627 56.69 -36.23 -1.88
N ARG A 628 55.42 -36.41 -2.25
CA ARG A 628 54.59 -35.34 -2.80
C ARG A 628 54.37 -34.26 -1.77
N ARG A 629 54.29 -33.02 -2.25
CA ARG A 629 54.00 -31.85 -1.43
C ARG A 629 53.07 -30.91 -2.17
N ASN A 630 51.99 -30.52 -1.53
CA ASN A 630 51.01 -29.59 -2.06
C ASN A 630 50.95 -28.37 -1.14
N ALA A 631 51.12 -27.18 -1.70
CA ALA A 631 50.95 -25.94 -0.96
C ALA A 631 49.50 -25.48 -1.08
N LEU A 632 48.94 -25.00 0.03
CA LEU A 632 47.55 -24.57 0.16
C LEU A 632 47.56 -23.13 0.66
N LEU A 633 46.75 -22.29 0.03
CA LEU A 633 46.64 -20.86 0.31
C LEU A 633 45.16 -20.49 0.42
N ASN A 634 44.80 -19.65 1.38
CA ASN A 634 43.47 -19.05 1.47
C ASN A 634 43.56 -17.55 1.74
N PHE A 635 42.54 -16.82 1.30
CA PHE A 635 42.44 -15.37 1.38
C PHE A 635 41.01 -14.98 1.72
N ASP A 636 40.83 -14.02 2.60
CA ASP A 636 39.50 -13.48 2.90
C ASP A 636 39.04 -12.50 1.81
N ILE A 637 38.22 -12.99 0.89
CA ILE A 637 37.62 -12.19 -0.18
C ILE A 637 36.20 -11.69 0.16
N SER A 638 35.75 -11.83 1.40
CA SER A 638 34.36 -11.52 1.80
C SER A 638 33.96 -10.05 1.63
N ASN A 639 34.93 -9.16 1.46
CA ASN A 639 34.72 -7.74 1.17
C ASN A 639 34.27 -7.46 -0.28
N ILE A 640 34.34 -8.44 -1.19
CA ILE A 640 33.83 -8.29 -2.55
C ILE A 640 32.32 -8.55 -2.56
N PRO A 641 31.48 -7.60 -3.03
CA PRO A 641 30.04 -7.81 -3.16
C PRO A 641 29.70 -9.01 -4.06
N THR A 642 28.67 -9.78 -3.71
CA THR A 642 28.27 -10.99 -4.45
C THR A 642 27.79 -10.72 -5.88
N ASN A 643 27.37 -9.49 -6.17
CA ASN A 643 26.97 -8.99 -7.49
C ASN A 643 28.12 -8.32 -8.26
N ALA A 644 29.36 -8.40 -7.76
CA ALA A 644 30.52 -7.83 -8.43
C ALA A 644 30.91 -8.63 -9.69
N THR A 645 31.46 -7.92 -10.67
CA THR A 645 32.06 -8.47 -11.88
C THR A 645 33.58 -8.30 -11.82
N VAL A 646 34.31 -9.41 -11.88
CA VAL A 646 35.78 -9.43 -11.86
C VAL A 646 36.34 -9.03 -13.22
N SER A 647 37.22 -8.05 -13.24
CA SER A 647 37.94 -7.63 -14.45
C SER A 647 39.31 -8.29 -14.57
N SER A 648 40.01 -8.50 -13.46
CA SER A 648 41.30 -9.20 -13.43
C SER A 648 41.62 -9.71 -12.02
N ALA A 649 42.49 -10.71 -11.94
CA ALA A 649 43.00 -11.23 -10.67
C ALA A 649 44.44 -11.74 -10.84
N GLN A 650 45.30 -11.45 -9.86
CA GLN A 650 46.71 -11.82 -9.86
C GLN A 650 47.13 -12.39 -8.51
N LEU A 651 47.85 -13.51 -8.52
CA LEU A 651 48.53 -14.07 -7.35
C LEU A 651 50.04 -13.85 -7.47
N THR A 652 50.65 -13.22 -6.48
CA THR A 652 52.09 -13.06 -6.36
C THR A 652 52.63 -13.91 -5.21
N LEU A 653 53.59 -14.80 -5.50
CA LEU A 653 54.32 -15.61 -4.53
C LEU A 653 55.82 -15.36 -4.65
N THR A 654 56.54 -15.36 -3.53
CA THR A 654 58.01 -15.19 -3.52
C THR A 654 58.71 -16.54 -3.40
N THR A 655 59.62 -16.85 -4.32
CA THR A 655 60.40 -18.10 -4.27
C THR A 655 61.61 -17.96 -3.35
N LEU A 656 61.94 -18.99 -2.57
CA LEU A 656 63.22 -19.08 -1.83
C LEU A 656 64.25 -19.93 -2.58
N SER A 657 63.80 -20.75 -3.52
CA SER A 657 64.64 -21.57 -4.39
C SER A 657 65.11 -20.80 -5.63
N SER A 658 66.20 -21.28 -6.22
CA SER A 658 66.75 -20.79 -7.49
C SER A 658 67.09 -21.95 -8.42
N SER A 659 66.94 -21.76 -9.73
CA SER A 659 67.37 -22.73 -10.75
C SER A 659 68.05 -22.04 -11.94
N SER A 660 68.91 -22.82 -12.63
CA SER A 660 69.55 -22.43 -13.88
C SER A 660 68.65 -22.61 -15.12
N GLY A 661 67.48 -23.25 -14.97
CA GLY A 661 66.48 -23.41 -16.02
C GLY A 661 65.11 -22.89 -15.57
N PRO A 662 64.21 -22.59 -16.53
CA PRO A 662 62.86 -22.14 -16.21
C PRO A 662 62.06 -23.24 -15.51
N ARG A 663 61.13 -22.83 -14.65
CA ARG A 663 60.22 -23.73 -13.90
C ARG A 663 58.80 -23.18 -13.94
N SER A 664 57.81 -24.06 -13.98
CA SER A 664 56.39 -23.69 -13.99
C SER A 664 55.64 -24.43 -12.89
N PHE A 665 54.74 -23.72 -12.22
CA PHE A 665 53.95 -24.22 -11.10
C PHE A 665 52.48 -23.96 -11.40
N SER A 666 51.67 -25.00 -11.28
CA SER A 666 50.26 -24.94 -11.62
C SER A 666 49.44 -24.59 -10.39
N LEU A 667 48.55 -23.61 -10.55
CA LEU A 667 47.59 -23.19 -9.54
C LEU A 667 46.22 -23.75 -9.88
N TRP A 668 45.48 -24.18 -8.86
CA TRP A 668 44.13 -24.70 -9.01
C TRP A 668 43.23 -24.20 -7.87
N SER A 669 41.95 -24.00 -8.16
CA SER A 669 40.95 -23.69 -7.12
C SER A 669 40.61 -24.96 -6.35
N ILE A 670 40.61 -24.90 -5.01
CA ILE A 670 40.09 -25.99 -4.17
C ILE A 670 38.56 -26.05 -4.34
N LEU A 671 38.00 -27.26 -4.35
CA LEU A 671 36.56 -27.48 -4.55
C LEU A 671 35.76 -27.38 -3.24
N PRO A 672 34.45 -27.05 -3.30
CA PRO A 672 33.59 -26.90 -2.11
C PRO A 672 33.59 -28.11 -1.17
N ALA A 673 33.81 -29.30 -1.74
CA ALA A 673 34.01 -30.56 -1.07
C ALA A 673 34.96 -30.51 0.14
N ASN A 674 35.99 -29.66 0.06
CA ASN A 674 37.02 -29.52 1.09
C ASN A 674 36.91 -28.22 1.90
N ASN A 675 35.78 -27.49 1.87
CA ASN A 675 35.61 -26.19 2.55
C ASN A 675 36.03 -26.16 4.04
N GLY A 676 36.02 -27.31 4.72
CA GLY A 676 36.40 -27.39 6.13
C GLY A 676 37.90 -27.32 6.43
N TRP A 677 38.80 -27.34 5.42
CA TRP A 677 40.24 -27.35 5.68
C TRP A 677 40.68 -26.07 6.41
N ASP A 678 41.70 -26.20 7.25
CA ASP A 678 42.34 -25.05 7.90
C ASP A 678 43.85 -25.21 7.90
N GLU A 679 44.56 -24.22 8.42
CA GLU A 679 46.02 -24.19 8.40
C GLU A 679 46.67 -25.39 9.11
N SER A 680 45.93 -26.06 10.02
CA SER A 680 46.39 -27.27 10.69
C SER A 680 46.38 -28.53 9.83
N ALA A 681 45.97 -28.41 8.56
CA ALA A 681 45.91 -29.50 7.61
C ALA A 681 47.23 -30.29 7.53
N THR A 682 47.07 -31.60 7.34
CA THR A 682 48.14 -32.57 7.16
C THR A 682 47.87 -33.36 5.89
N TRP A 683 48.77 -34.26 5.48
CA TRP A 683 48.49 -35.12 4.34
C TRP A 683 47.27 -36.01 4.60
N ASP A 684 47.17 -36.56 5.82
CA ASP A 684 46.10 -37.49 6.18
C ASP A 684 44.75 -36.79 6.40
N TYR A 685 44.77 -35.53 6.87
CA TYR A 685 43.57 -34.82 7.30
C TYR A 685 43.52 -33.38 6.80
N ALA A 686 42.40 -32.99 6.19
CA ALA A 686 42.06 -31.60 5.89
C ALA A 686 41.87 -30.76 7.17
N LYS A 687 41.39 -31.38 8.26
CA LYS A 687 41.29 -30.76 9.58
C LYS A 687 41.46 -31.81 10.70
N PRO A 688 42.69 -32.00 11.21
CA PRO A 688 42.98 -33.01 12.23
C PRO A 688 42.12 -32.87 13.50
N GLY A 689 41.84 -31.64 13.94
CA GLY A 689 41.07 -31.38 15.17
C GLY A 689 39.64 -31.94 15.15
N THR A 690 39.10 -32.25 13.97
CA THR A 690 37.78 -32.85 13.78
C THR A 690 37.85 -34.22 13.08
N ASN A 691 39.06 -34.79 12.92
CA ASN A 691 39.31 -36.01 12.13
C ASN A 691 38.74 -35.95 10.69
N MET A 692 38.65 -34.76 10.10
CA MET A 692 38.13 -34.61 8.74
C MET A 692 39.23 -34.91 7.72
N ARG A 693 39.02 -35.93 6.89
CA ARG A 693 39.91 -36.33 5.80
C ARG A 693 39.65 -35.51 4.54
N TRP A 694 40.62 -35.52 3.63
CA TRP A 694 40.45 -34.98 2.28
C TRP A 694 39.43 -35.80 1.51
N LEU A 695 38.55 -35.16 0.73
CA LEU A 695 37.52 -35.90 0.01
C LEU A 695 38.11 -36.86 -1.03
N GLY A 696 39.26 -36.51 -1.62
CA GLY A 696 40.01 -37.36 -2.53
C GLY A 696 40.56 -38.65 -1.92
N ASP A 697 40.73 -38.73 -0.59
CA ASP A 697 41.19 -39.92 0.15
C ASP A 697 40.06 -40.97 0.23
N SER A 698 39.76 -41.56 -0.92
CA SER A 698 38.61 -42.44 -1.12
C SER A 698 38.63 -43.68 -0.23
N SER A 699 39.83 -44.13 0.17
CA SER A 699 40.05 -45.28 1.03
C SER A 699 40.17 -44.93 2.51
N ASN A 700 40.19 -43.63 2.84
CA ASN A 700 40.41 -43.10 4.20
C ASN A 700 41.68 -43.66 4.86
N ASP A 701 42.74 -43.89 4.08
CA ASP A 701 43.96 -44.56 4.53
C ASP A 701 45.18 -43.63 4.59
N GLY A 702 45.05 -42.38 4.16
CA GLY A 702 46.18 -41.44 4.10
C GLY A 702 47.15 -41.76 2.95
N GLY A 703 46.68 -42.51 1.95
CA GLY A 703 47.46 -42.94 0.80
C GLY A 703 47.79 -41.81 -0.18
N THR A 704 48.15 -42.20 -1.40
CA THR A 704 48.60 -41.27 -2.44
C THR A 704 47.53 -40.30 -2.92
N ASP A 705 46.27 -40.57 -2.64
CA ASP A 705 45.07 -39.79 -3.00
C ASP A 705 44.64 -38.80 -1.89
N ALA A 706 45.32 -38.77 -0.74
CA ALA A 706 45.09 -37.77 0.30
C ALA A 706 45.80 -36.42 -0.01
N GLY A 707 45.92 -35.52 0.96
CA GLY A 707 46.66 -34.26 0.82
C GLY A 707 46.12 -33.29 -0.24
N SER A 708 44.81 -33.27 -0.50
CA SER A 708 44.18 -32.50 -1.57
C SER A 708 44.76 -32.80 -2.97
N SER A 709 45.01 -34.07 -3.30
CA SER A 709 45.76 -34.47 -4.49
C SER A 709 44.92 -34.97 -5.67
N VAL A 710 43.60 -35.09 -5.52
CA VAL A 710 42.73 -35.64 -6.58
C VAL A 710 42.05 -34.55 -7.39
N SER A 711 42.44 -34.42 -8.66
CA SER A 711 41.79 -33.51 -9.62
C SER A 711 40.31 -33.88 -9.83
N GLY A 712 39.42 -32.88 -9.83
CA GLY A 712 37.98 -33.04 -9.99
C GLY A 712 37.24 -33.43 -8.70
N THR A 713 37.96 -33.83 -7.65
CA THR A 713 37.39 -34.12 -6.33
C THR A 713 37.85 -33.11 -5.30
N ASP A 714 39.17 -32.92 -5.18
CA ASP A 714 39.76 -32.01 -4.21
C ASP A 714 39.94 -30.59 -4.74
N TYR A 715 40.39 -30.49 -5.99
CA TYR A 715 40.64 -29.24 -6.68
C TYR A 715 40.11 -29.29 -8.11
N ASN A 716 39.85 -28.12 -8.69
CA ASN A 716 39.25 -27.99 -10.02
C ASN A 716 40.13 -28.66 -11.08
N SER A 717 39.50 -29.37 -12.03
CA SER A 717 40.21 -29.96 -13.17
C SER A 717 40.65 -28.92 -14.21
N SER A 718 40.12 -27.71 -14.14
CA SER A 718 40.52 -26.57 -14.97
C SER A 718 41.59 -25.73 -14.27
N LEU A 719 42.64 -25.38 -15.01
CA LEU A 719 43.79 -24.63 -14.49
C LEU A 719 43.35 -23.22 -14.06
N LEU A 720 43.75 -22.78 -12.86
CA LEU A 720 43.48 -21.43 -12.39
C LEU A 720 44.54 -20.44 -12.89
N GLY A 721 45.81 -20.84 -12.90
CA GLY A 721 46.93 -19.98 -13.29
C GLY A 721 48.25 -20.73 -13.32
N THR A 722 49.31 -20.08 -13.78
CA THR A 722 50.67 -20.65 -13.80
C THR A 722 51.69 -19.62 -13.34
N LEU A 723 52.41 -19.94 -12.27
CA LEU A 723 53.59 -19.19 -11.87
C LEU A 723 54.79 -19.69 -12.67
N THR A 724 55.50 -18.79 -13.34
CA THR A 724 56.69 -19.12 -14.14
C THR A 724 57.93 -18.46 -13.55
N TYR A 725 58.87 -19.28 -13.09
CA TYR A 725 60.19 -18.84 -12.68
C TYR A 725 61.11 -18.81 -13.90
N GLU A 726 61.68 -17.65 -14.19
CA GLU A 726 62.67 -17.48 -15.24
C GLU A 726 64.08 -17.84 -14.75
N ALA A 727 64.87 -18.46 -15.64
CA ALA A 727 66.22 -18.91 -15.32
C ALA A 727 67.10 -17.76 -14.80
N GLY A 728 67.74 -17.95 -13.63
CA GLY A 728 68.68 -16.97 -13.06
C GLY A 728 68.07 -15.85 -12.20
N SER A 729 66.76 -15.84 -11.93
CA SER A 729 66.08 -14.77 -11.16
C SER A 729 66.51 -14.64 -9.68
N GLY A 730 67.21 -15.64 -9.12
CA GLY A 730 67.69 -15.65 -7.73
C GLY A 730 66.61 -15.97 -6.70
N GLY A 731 67.01 -16.46 -5.52
CA GLY A 731 66.09 -16.66 -4.39
C GLY A 731 65.67 -15.32 -3.78
N GLY A 732 64.41 -15.21 -3.37
CA GLY A 732 63.78 -13.97 -2.88
C GLY A 732 63.05 -13.15 -3.94
N TYR A 733 62.86 -13.69 -5.15
CA TYR A 733 62.21 -13.01 -6.27
C TYR A 733 60.67 -13.23 -6.25
N PRO A 734 59.84 -12.17 -6.35
CA PRO A 734 58.39 -12.29 -6.46
C PRO A 734 57.99 -12.71 -7.88
N ILE A 735 57.11 -13.69 -7.99
CA ILE A 735 56.57 -14.21 -9.24
C ILE A 735 55.06 -14.00 -9.22
N THR A 736 54.52 -13.44 -10.30
CA THR A 736 53.08 -13.19 -10.43
C THR A 736 52.47 -14.09 -11.50
N SER A 737 51.27 -14.58 -11.24
CA SER A 737 50.42 -15.27 -12.21
C SER A 737 49.12 -14.49 -12.35
N ASP A 738 48.71 -14.24 -13.60
CA ASP A 738 47.31 -13.93 -13.89
C ASP A 738 46.47 -15.17 -13.60
N LEU A 739 45.29 -14.97 -13.02
CA LEU A 739 44.34 -16.01 -12.70
C LEU A 739 43.16 -15.99 -13.67
N ASP A 740 42.57 -17.15 -13.93
CA ASP A 740 41.37 -17.31 -14.74
C ASP A 740 40.19 -16.55 -14.11
N THR A 741 39.76 -15.46 -14.76
CA THR A 741 38.74 -14.56 -14.22
C THR A 741 37.37 -15.22 -14.09
N ALA A 742 37.05 -16.24 -14.89
CA ALA A 742 35.80 -16.98 -14.76
C ALA A 742 35.75 -17.83 -13.50
N GLN A 743 36.86 -18.49 -13.14
CA GLN A 743 36.98 -19.18 -11.86
C GLN A 743 36.97 -18.22 -10.67
N VAL A 744 37.68 -17.09 -10.75
CA VAL A 744 37.66 -16.07 -9.69
C VAL A 744 36.26 -15.45 -9.55
N GLN A 745 35.54 -15.24 -10.64
CA GLN A 745 34.13 -14.82 -10.62
C GLN A 745 33.26 -15.86 -9.90
N SER A 746 33.52 -17.15 -10.11
CA SER A 746 32.83 -18.23 -9.40
C SER A 746 33.13 -18.24 -7.90
N TRP A 747 34.28 -17.73 -7.44
CA TRP A 747 34.58 -17.63 -6.00
C TRP A 747 33.62 -16.69 -5.28
N ILE A 748 33.23 -15.60 -5.94
CA ILE A 748 32.31 -14.59 -5.40
C ILE A 748 30.89 -15.15 -5.31
N THR A 749 30.47 -15.96 -6.28
CA THR A 749 29.09 -16.46 -6.37
C THR A 749 28.86 -17.80 -5.67
N ASN A 750 29.85 -18.70 -5.71
CA ASN A 750 29.75 -20.08 -5.23
C ASN A 750 30.65 -20.37 -4.01
N GLY A 751 31.38 -19.36 -3.53
CA GLY A 751 32.32 -19.46 -2.40
C GLY A 751 33.76 -19.72 -2.85
N PHE A 752 34.69 -19.19 -2.06
CA PHE A 752 36.13 -19.42 -2.20
C PHE A 752 36.62 -20.40 -1.16
N TYR A 753 37.27 -21.48 -1.61
CA TYR A 753 37.72 -22.56 -0.75
C TYR A 753 39.26 -22.67 -0.70
N GLY A 754 39.97 -21.68 -1.24
CA GLY A 754 41.43 -21.66 -1.31
C GLY A 754 42.00 -22.07 -2.67
N VAL A 755 43.33 -21.95 -2.76
CA VAL A 755 44.15 -22.27 -3.92
C VAL A 755 45.15 -23.33 -3.53
N ILE A 756 45.30 -24.34 -4.39
CA ILE A 756 46.38 -25.33 -4.29
C ILE A 756 47.42 -25.06 -5.37
N MET A 757 48.69 -25.13 -4.99
CA MET A 757 49.82 -25.12 -5.91
C MET A 757 50.47 -26.49 -5.98
N THR A 758 50.63 -26.98 -7.21
CA THR A 758 51.30 -28.26 -7.51
C THR A 758 52.48 -28.05 -8.44
N HIS A 759 53.39 -29.03 -8.47
CA HIS A 759 54.59 -29.02 -9.28
C HIS A 759 54.83 -30.44 -9.84
N ASN A 760 55.60 -30.55 -10.94
CA ASN A 760 55.86 -31.83 -11.62
C ASN A 760 57.31 -32.33 -11.46
N SER A 761 58.13 -31.71 -10.60
CA SER A 761 59.54 -32.07 -10.43
C SER A 761 59.97 -32.08 -8.95
N SER A 762 61.28 -31.90 -8.70
CA SER A 762 61.89 -31.86 -7.38
C SER A 762 61.31 -30.78 -6.47
N ALA A 763 61.45 -30.95 -5.16
CA ALA A 763 60.94 -30.02 -4.16
C ALA A 763 61.40 -28.57 -4.40
N TRP A 764 60.47 -27.63 -4.28
CA TRP A 764 60.69 -26.20 -4.45
C TRP A 764 60.08 -25.42 -3.28
N SER A 765 60.75 -24.39 -2.77
CA SER A 765 60.30 -23.60 -1.61
C SER A 765 59.84 -22.20 -1.96
N TRP A 766 58.84 -21.75 -1.22
CA TRP A 766 58.17 -20.47 -1.34
C TRP A 766 57.96 -19.84 0.03
N VAL A 767 57.80 -18.54 0.05
CA VAL A 767 57.56 -17.75 1.27
C VAL A 767 56.11 -17.93 1.73
N ALA A 768 55.92 -18.17 3.03
CA ALA A 768 54.62 -18.27 3.72
C ALA A 768 54.24 -16.94 4.39
N SER A 769 53.01 -16.80 4.91
CA SER A 769 52.56 -15.56 5.60
C SER A 769 53.34 -15.25 6.89
N GLU A 770 54.00 -16.23 7.50
CA GLU A 770 54.81 -16.08 8.71
C GLU A 770 56.20 -15.48 8.45
N ASP A 771 56.57 -15.20 7.19
CA ASP A 771 57.84 -14.53 6.87
C ASP A 771 57.90 -13.14 7.52
N ALA A 772 59.08 -12.78 8.02
CA ALA A 772 59.30 -11.51 8.69
C ALA A 772 59.23 -10.31 7.72
N THR A 773 59.35 -10.53 6.41
CA THR A 773 59.35 -9.50 5.37
C THR A 773 57.96 -9.41 4.74
N ALA A 774 57.17 -8.39 5.14
CA ALA A 774 55.78 -8.23 4.71
C ALA A 774 55.61 -8.31 3.17
N ASP A 775 56.45 -7.61 2.42
CA ASP A 775 56.37 -7.54 0.94
C ASP A 775 56.61 -8.89 0.24
N ARG A 776 57.16 -9.89 0.93
CA ARG A 776 57.44 -11.22 0.35
C ARG A 776 56.32 -12.24 0.54
N ARG A 777 55.37 -11.95 1.44
CA ARG A 777 54.26 -12.83 1.78
C ARG A 777 53.32 -13.02 0.58
N PRO A 778 52.57 -14.13 0.52
CA PRO A 778 51.57 -14.34 -0.53
C PRO A 778 50.63 -13.14 -0.69
N LYS A 779 50.48 -12.64 -1.92
CA LYS A 779 49.62 -11.50 -2.23
C LYS A 779 48.61 -11.85 -3.31
N LEU A 780 47.33 -11.62 -3.06
CA LEU A 780 46.24 -11.74 -4.02
C LEU A 780 45.70 -10.34 -4.33
N GLU A 781 45.61 -9.98 -5.61
CA GLU A 781 45.06 -8.73 -6.09
C GLU A 781 43.90 -9.00 -7.04
N ILE A 782 42.71 -8.45 -6.76
CA ILE A 782 41.49 -8.64 -7.55
C ILE A 782 40.91 -7.27 -7.90
N ASN A 783 40.79 -7.01 -9.21
CA ASN A 783 40.08 -5.83 -9.72
C ASN A 783 38.65 -6.23 -10.10
N TYR A 784 37.67 -5.46 -9.64
CA TYR A 784 36.25 -5.72 -9.90
C TYR A 784 35.44 -4.44 -10.01
N THR A 785 34.26 -4.53 -10.59
CA THR A 785 33.22 -3.49 -10.53
C THR A 785 31.99 -4.07 -9.85
N ALA A 786 31.18 -3.26 -9.19
CA ALA A 786 29.95 -3.74 -8.56
C ALA A 786 28.83 -2.71 -8.76
N PRO A 787 27.61 -3.11 -9.11
CA PRO A 787 26.47 -2.19 -9.07
C PRO A 787 26.13 -1.85 -7.62
N PRO A 788 25.58 -0.65 -7.36
CA PRO A 788 25.20 -0.27 -6.02
C PRO A 788 24.05 -1.15 -5.53
N THR A 789 23.91 -1.23 -4.21
CA THR A 789 22.75 -1.90 -3.61
C THR A 789 21.58 -0.92 -3.63
N THR A 790 20.49 -1.26 -4.31
CA THR A 790 19.31 -0.39 -4.46
C THR A 790 18.17 -0.86 -3.56
N ALA A 791 17.35 0.09 -3.09
CA ALA A 791 16.15 -0.19 -2.31
C ALA A 791 15.12 0.94 -2.46
N SER A 792 13.85 0.63 -2.20
CA SER A 792 12.82 1.65 -2.07
C SER A 792 12.95 2.43 -0.76
N LEU A 793 12.51 3.69 -0.77
CA LEU A 793 12.47 4.49 0.45
C LEU A 793 11.42 3.96 1.42
N SER A 794 11.78 3.85 2.69
CA SER A 794 10.83 3.61 3.78
C SER A 794 9.97 4.85 4.05
N SER A 795 8.86 4.68 4.78
CA SER A 795 7.93 5.78 5.09
C SER A 795 8.58 6.96 5.81
N SER A 796 9.61 6.73 6.63
CA SER A 796 10.34 7.80 7.33
C SER A 796 11.39 8.51 6.45
N GLU A 797 11.80 7.89 5.35
CA GLU A 797 12.78 8.44 4.40
C GLU A 797 12.09 9.26 3.30
N LYS A 798 10.82 8.99 3.01
CA LYS A 798 10.04 9.63 1.94
C LYS A 798 9.79 11.14 2.16
N ILE A 799 9.96 11.92 1.09
CA ILE A 799 9.40 13.28 0.93
C ILE A 799 8.09 13.22 0.14
N PHE A 800 8.02 12.36 -0.88
CA PHE A 800 6.85 12.09 -1.72
C PHE A 800 6.39 10.64 -1.56
N SER A 801 5.34 10.23 -2.29
CA SER A 801 4.77 8.87 -2.17
C SER A 801 5.73 7.74 -2.57
N GLY A 802 6.79 8.02 -3.31
CA GLY A 802 7.80 7.06 -3.76
C GLY A 802 9.23 7.56 -3.63
N GLY A 803 10.16 6.92 -4.33
CA GLY A 803 11.59 7.23 -4.31
C GLY A 803 12.46 6.00 -4.03
N TYR A 804 13.74 6.14 -4.35
CA TYR A 804 14.76 5.10 -4.15
C TYR A 804 15.93 5.61 -3.34
N LYS A 805 16.63 4.66 -2.72
CA LYS A 805 17.99 4.87 -2.24
C LYS A 805 18.91 3.86 -2.88
N TYR A 806 20.16 4.24 -3.02
CA TYR A 806 21.21 3.29 -3.31
C TYR A 806 22.42 3.54 -2.44
N THR A 807 23.08 2.46 -2.05
CA THR A 807 24.30 2.49 -1.24
C THR A 807 25.47 2.09 -2.11
N SER A 808 26.47 2.97 -2.15
CA SER A 808 27.69 2.78 -2.92
C SER A 808 28.73 1.98 -2.12
N SER A 809 29.40 1.06 -2.82
CA SER A 809 30.65 0.40 -2.43
C SER A 809 31.87 0.92 -3.20
N GLY A 810 31.66 1.77 -4.22
CA GLY A 810 32.69 2.40 -5.03
C GLY A 810 32.24 3.75 -5.58
N ALA A 811 33.19 4.53 -6.08
CA ALA A 811 32.92 5.87 -6.60
C ALA A 811 32.18 5.80 -7.94
N ASP A 812 31.35 6.81 -8.22
CA ASP A 812 30.56 6.99 -9.44
C ASP A 812 29.53 5.86 -9.68
N GLN A 813 29.14 5.16 -8.61
CA GLN A 813 28.02 4.22 -8.63
C GLN A 813 26.69 4.94 -8.54
N GLY A 814 25.65 4.36 -9.12
CA GLY A 814 24.32 4.96 -9.07
C GLY A 814 23.28 4.22 -9.88
N ILE A 815 22.25 4.94 -10.29
CA ILE A 815 21.19 4.44 -11.17
C ILE A 815 21.03 5.35 -12.38
N TYR A 816 20.61 4.79 -13.51
CA TYR A 816 20.33 5.55 -14.72
C TYR A 816 18.98 5.19 -15.32
N ARG A 817 18.42 6.12 -16.08
CA ARG A 817 17.27 5.86 -16.95
C ARG A 817 17.45 6.58 -18.27
N SER A 818 17.13 5.90 -19.36
CA SER A 818 17.20 6.47 -20.70
C SER A 818 15.90 7.17 -21.08
N PHE A 819 15.99 8.23 -21.87
CA PHE A 819 14.88 8.82 -22.59
C PHE A 819 15.29 9.11 -24.04
N THR A 820 14.32 9.17 -24.95
CA THR A 820 14.59 9.50 -26.34
C THR A 820 14.68 11.01 -26.52
N ALA A 821 15.89 11.49 -26.80
CA ALA A 821 16.14 12.88 -27.15
C ALA A 821 16.00 13.12 -28.67
N THR A 822 15.60 14.32 -29.05
CA THR A 822 15.57 14.76 -30.46
C THR A 822 16.83 15.59 -30.75
N SER A 823 17.33 15.53 -31.99
CA SER A 823 18.48 16.34 -32.41
C SER A 823 18.19 17.83 -32.24
N GLY A 824 19.01 18.55 -31.47
CA GLY A 824 18.77 19.96 -31.12
C GLY A 824 17.55 20.15 -30.20
N GLY A 825 17.10 19.10 -29.51
CA GLY A 825 16.01 19.18 -28.56
C GLY A 825 16.44 19.91 -27.30
N ASP A 826 15.60 20.82 -26.83
CA ASP A 826 15.84 21.60 -25.62
C ASP A 826 15.14 20.95 -24.43
N TYR A 827 15.88 20.72 -23.34
CA TYR A 827 15.36 20.02 -22.16
C TYR A 827 15.66 20.76 -20.86
N VAL A 828 14.81 20.52 -19.87
CA VAL A 828 15.03 20.89 -18.47
C VAL A 828 14.86 19.66 -17.59
N LEU A 829 15.81 19.42 -16.70
CA LEU A 829 15.68 18.41 -15.66
C LEU A 829 15.34 19.08 -14.34
N ARG A 830 14.46 18.44 -13.56
CA ARG A 830 14.31 18.69 -12.14
C ARG A 830 14.46 17.39 -11.37
N ALA A 831 15.34 17.35 -10.38
CA ALA A 831 15.45 16.23 -9.44
C ALA A 831 15.47 16.70 -7.99
N VAL A 832 15.06 15.81 -7.08
CA VAL A 832 15.11 16.04 -5.63
C VAL A 832 15.81 14.85 -4.99
N GLY A 833 16.90 15.12 -4.28
CA GLY A 833 17.68 14.10 -3.60
C GLY A 833 18.38 14.62 -2.37
N ASN A 834 18.81 13.72 -1.49
CA ASN A 834 19.62 14.07 -0.33
C ASN A 834 20.67 13.00 0.01
N SER A 835 21.65 13.40 0.81
CA SER A 835 22.70 12.53 1.33
C SER A 835 22.33 11.91 2.68
N ASP A 836 23.04 10.84 3.06
CA ASP A 836 23.11 10.33 4.44
C ASP A 836 24.19 11.04 5.28
N GLY A 837 24.87 12.04 4.73
CA GLY A 837 26.03 12.70 5.33
C GLY A 837 27.37 12.26 4.73
N THR A 838 27.39 11.16 3.96
CA THR A 838 28.59 10.57 3.36
C THR A 838 28.51 10.45 1.83
N CYS A 839 27.31 10.28 1.28
CA CYS A 839 27.08 10.37 -0.16
C CYS A 839 27.34 11.79 -0.69
N SER A 840 28.00 11.89 -1.83
CA SER A 840 28.17 13.12 -2.63
C SER A 840 27.30 13.00 -3.90
N PRO A 841 26.00 13.36 -3.82
CA PRO A 841 25.06 13.09 -4.90
C PRO A 841 25.32 14.00 -6.11
N GLN A 842 25.15 13.46 -7.32
CA GLN A 842 25.26 14.18 -8.57
C GLN A 842 24.17 13.71 -9.54
N VAL A 843 23.56 14.65 -10.25
CA VAL A 843 22.70 14.36 -11.41
C VAL A 843 23.49 14.68 -12.66
N LYS A 844 23.64 13.70 -13.55
CA LYS A 844 24.43 13.80 -14.78
C LYS A 844 23.59 13.38 -15.98
N ILE A 845 23.75 14.10 -17.09
CA ILE A 845 23.20 13.74 -18.39
C ILE A 845 24.34 13.24 -19.26
N THR A 846 24.16 12.07 -19.86
CA THR A 846 25.13 11.51 -20.82
C THR A 846 24.44 11.18 -22.14
N ARG A 847 25.26 11.02 -23.18
CA ARG A 847 24.85 10.45 -24.45
C ARG A 847 24.41 8.99 -24.29
N ALA A 848 23.96 8.38 -25.39
CA ALA A 848 23.49 7.00 -25.42
C ALA A 848 24.54 5.95 -25.03
N ASP A 849 25.83 6.28 -25.07
CA ASP A 849 26.93 5.40 -24.62
C ASP A 849 27.06 5.31 -23.09
N GLY A 850 26.31 6.13 -22.34
CA GLY A 850 26.35 6.17 -20.87
C GLY A 850 27.63 6.75 -20.26
N THR A 851 28.55 7.26 -21.07
CA THR A 851 29.89 7.70 -20.61
C THR A 851 30.29 9.08 -21.12
N THR A 852 29.84 9.50 -22.31
CA THR A 852 30.07 10.85 -22.81
C THR A 852 29.11 11.82 -22.13
N GLU A 853 29.64 12.66 -21.24
CA GLU A 853 28.87 13.65 -20.49
C GLU A 853 28.41 14.81 -21.38
N ILE A 854 27.16 15.25 -21.16
CA ILE A 854 26.59 16.47 -21.75
C ILE A 854 26.61 17.60 -20.72
N THR A 855 26.07 17.34 -19.52
CA THR A 855 26.04 18.31 -18.40
C THR A 855 25.79 17.58 -17.08
N HIS A 856 26.06 18.23 -15.95
CA HIS A 856 25.73 17.71 -14.62
C HIS A 856 25.51 18.84 -13.61
N LEU A 857 24.95 18.47 -12.46
CA LEU A 857 24.91 19.30 -11.26
C LEU A 857 25.28 18.49 -10.03
N ASN A 858 26.16 19.04 -9.20
CA ASN A 858 26.58 18.45 -7.93
C ASN A 858 25.66 18.88 -6.80
N GLY A 859 25.28 17.93 -5.96
CA GLY A 859 24.58 18.18 -4.71
C GLY A 859 25.56 18.35 -3.55
N THR A 860 25.03 18.29 -2.34
CA THR A 860 25.80 18.50 -1.12
C THR A 860 25.77 17.26 -0.23
N THR A 861 26.89 16.95 0.42
CA THR A 861 26.94 15.89 1.45
C THR A 861 26.14 16.26 2.70
N THR A 862 25.77 17.54 2.85
CA THR A 862 25.01 18.08 3.99
C THR A 862 23.50 18.10 3.78
N SER A 863 23.00 17.75 2.59
CA SER A 863 21.56 17.73 2.34
C SER A 863 20.87 16.66 3.16
N THR A 864 19.65 16.96 3.60
CA THR A 864 18.84 16.06 4.45
C THR A 864 17.45 15.90 3.89
N ARG A 865 16.68 14.93 4.36
CA ARG A 865 15.27 14.78 3.95
C ARG A 865 14.43 16.05 4.14
N THR A 866 14.69 16.83 5.19
CA THR A 866 13.95 18.08 5.48
C THR A 866 14.52 19.30 4.77
N ALA A 867 15.72 19.19 4.21
CA ALA A 867 16.38 20.21 3.40
C ALA A 867 17.13 19.50 2.25
N PRO A 868 16.39 18.92 1.28
CA PRO A 868 17.00 18.16 0.20
C PRO A 868 17.65 19.11 -0.81
N ASP A 869 18.61 18.60 -1.57
CA ASP A 869 19.09 19.29 -2.76
C ASP A 869 18.00 19.24 -3.84
N VAL A 870 17.77 20.38 -4.48
CA VAL A 870 16.91 20.50 -5.66
C VAL A 870 17.80 20.79 -6.85
N TYR A 871 17.89 19.82 -7.75
CA TYR A 871 18.68 19.92 -8.96
C TYR A 871 17.77 20.42 -10.06
N ILE A 872 18.08 21.57 -10.64
CA ILE A 872 17.39 22.04 -11.84
C ILE A 872 18.38 22.72 -12.76
N PHE A 873 18.48 22.19 -13.98
CA PHE A 873 19.41 22.64 -15.00
C PHE A 873 18.89 22.18 -16.37
N THR A 874 19.52 22.65 -17.43
CA THR A 874 19.03 22.51 -18.80
C THR A 874 20.14 22.06 -19.74
N TRP A 875 19.76 21.57 -20.91
CA TRP A 875 20.71 21.26 -21.99
C TRP A 875 20.01 21.27 -23.35
N GLU A 876 20.83 21.36 -24.38
CA GLU A 876 20.47 21.08 -25.77
C GLU A 876 21.06 19.72 -26.15
N SER A 877 20.22 18.84 -26.69
CA SER A 877 20.65 17.51 -27.11
C SER A 877 21.46 17.58 -28.42
N PRO A 878 22.69 17.03 -28.46
CA PRO A 878 23.58 17.14 -29.61
C PRO A 878 23.13 16.27 -30.81
N ALA A 879 22.27 15.27 -30.59
CA ALA A 879 21.80 14.35 -31.64
C ALA A 879 20.49 13.67 -31.23
N ALA A 880 19.76 13.10 -32.20
CA ALA A 880 18.61 12.26 -31.88
C ALA A 880 19.10 10.88 -31.39
N GLU A 881 19.04 10.65 -30.08
CA GLU A 881 19.58 9.44 -29.44
C GLU A 881 18.92 9.14 -28.08
N SER A 882 19.21 7.97 -27.50
CA SER A 882 18.71 7.57 -26.18
C SER A 882 19.63 8.04 -25.06
N GLU A 883 19.63 9.34 -24.77
CA GLU A 883 20.39 9.95 -23.67
C GLU A 883 20.02 9.33 -22.31
N GLN A 884 20.94 9.40 -21.36
CA GLN A 884 20.74 8.87 -20.01
C GLN A 884 20.71 9.99 -18.97
N VAL A 885 19.71 9.93 -18.09
CA VAL A 885 19.74 10.62 -16.79
C VAL A 885 20.38 9.67 -15.79
N GLN A 886 21.54 10.05 -15.27
CA GLN A 886 22.28 9.31 -14.27
C GLN A 886 22.21 10.02 -12.92
N LEU A 887 21.86 9.26 -11.87
CA LEU A 887 21.85 9.69 -10.49
C LEU A 887 23.00 8.96 -9.79
N ILE A 888 24.12 9.62 -9.55
CA ILE A 888 25.34 8.96 -9.05
C ILE A 888 25.81 9.51 -7.71
N ASN A 889 26.53 8.67 -6.98
CA ASN A 889 27.34 9.06 -5.85
C ASN A 889 28.79 9.16 -6.31
N THR A 890 29.34 10.37 -6.29
CA THR A 890 30.75 10.59 -6.63
C THR A 890 31.71 10.15 -5.51
N ALA A 891 31.20 9.92 -4.29
CA ALA A 891 31.97 9.36 -3.19
C ALA A 891 32.10 7.83 -3.32
N SER A 892 33.18 7.27 -2.77
CA SER A 892 33.45 5.82 -2.79
C SER A 892 32.54 4.99 -1.89
N SER A 893 31.69 5.64 -1.10
CA SER A 893 30.77 5.00 -0.15
C SER A 893 29.59 5.92 0.15
N GLY A 894 28.60 5.40 0.88
CA GLY A 894 27.47 6.18 1.38
C GLY A 894 26.18 5.94 0.60
N THR A 895 25.08 6.44 1.15
CA THR A 895 23.73 6.24 0.64
C THR A 895 23.14 7.55 0.12
N CYS A 896 22.74 7.55 -1.15
CA CYS A 896 22.02 8.67 -1.75
C CYS A 896 20.53 8.34 -1.80
N TYR A 897 19.69 9.32 -1.45
CA TYR A 897 18.23 9.23 -1.47
C TYR A 897 17.68 10.10 -2.59
N TRP A 898 16.82 9.55 -3.43
CA TRP A 898 16.20 10.23 -4.56
C TRP A 898 14.69 10.11 -4.49
N HIS A 899 14.01 11.25 -4.53
CA HIS A 899 12.57 11.34 -4.26
C HIS A 899 11.75 11.60 -5.51
N GLN A 900 12.34 12.29 -6.50
CA GLN A 900 11.66 12.67 -7.74
C GLN A 900 12.69 13.05 -8.80
N VAL A 901 12.43 12.67 -10.06
CA VAL A 901 13.19 13.11 -11.24
C VAL A 901 12.25 13.36 -12.41
N GLU A 902 12.38 14.51 -13.06
CA GLU A 902 11.53 14.96 -14.15
C GLU A 902 12.44 15.50 -15.27
N VAL A 903 12.22 15.05 -16.51
CA VAL A 903 12.85 15.64 -17.69
C VAL A 903 11.73 16.19 -18.54
N LEU A 904 11.71 17.48 -18.83
CA LEU A 904 10.65 18.13 -19.58
C LEU A 904 11.22 18.78 -20.82
N SER A 905 10.46 18.75 -21.92
CA SER A 905 10.78 19.58 -23.07
C SER A 905 10.74 21.05 -22.68
N ASN A 906 11.82 21.76 -22.97
CA ASN A 906 11.95 23.17 -22.70
C ASN A 906 11.43 23.96 -23.91
N LEU A 907 10.67 25.02 -23.65
CA LEU A 907 10.15 25.91 -24.69
C LEU A 907 11.16 27.02 -25.05
N ILE A 908 12.28 27.09 -24.35
CA ILE A 908 13.40 27.99 -24.63
C ILE A 908 14.48 27.22 -25.37
N SER A 909 14.90 27.74 -26.53
CA SER A 909 16.04 27.19 -27.26
C SER A 909 17.38 27.68 -26.74
N ASN A 910 18.39 26.79 -26.84
CA ASN A 910 19.71 26.98 -26.23
C ASN A 910 19.58 27.39 -24.75
N PRO A 911 18.85 26.61 -23.94
CA PRO A 911 18.44 27.01 -22.60
C PRO A 911 19.62 27.11 -21.61
N SER A 912 20.67 26.33 -21.83
CA SER A 912 21.93 26.32 -21.08
C SER A 912 22.96 27.31 -21.61
N MET A 913 22.67 28.02 -22.72
CA MET A 913 23.52 29.09 -23.26
C MET A 913 24.94 28.65 -23.64
N GLU A 914 25.10 27.40 -24.09
CA GLU A 914 26.42 26.83 -24.39
C GLU A 914 27.02 27.30 -25.71
N THR A 915 26.16 27.79 -26.60
CA THR A 915 26.55 28.25 -27.93
C THR A 915 26.09 29.69 -28.16
N GLY A 916 26.87 30.45 -28.93
CA GLY A 916 26.55 31.84 -29.27
C GLY A 916 27.69 32.49 -30.03
N SER A 917 27.49 33.74 -30.45
CA SER A 917 28.52 34.46 -31.21
C SER A 917 28.35 35.99 -31.13
N GLY A 918 29.37 36.70 -31.60
CA GLY A 918 29.35 38.16 -31.75
C GLY A 918 29.92 38.95 -30.57
N ASP A 919 29.92 40.27 -30.74
CA ASP A 919 30.18 41.27 -29.71
C ASP A 919 29.18 42.43 -29.89
N PRO A 920 28.15 42.58 -29.03
CA PRO A 920 27.90 41.79 -27.81
C PRO A 920 27.64 40.31 -28.11
N TRP A 921 28.08 39.42 -27.20
CA TRP A 921 27.87 37.97 -27.37
C TRP A 921 26.40 37.61 -27.16
N ILE A 922 25.80 36.96 -28.17
CA ILE A 922 24.40 36.56 -28.19
C ILE A 922 24.32 35.03 -28.23
N PRO A 923 23.60 34.38 -27.29
CA PRO A 923 23.35 32.95 -27.36
C PRO A 923 22.63 32.58 -28.66
N THR A 924 22.95 31.43 -29.25
CA THR A 924 22.26 30.91 -30.44
C THR A 924 20.76 30.86 -30.21
N GLY A 925 19.96 31.35 -31.16
CA GLY A 925 18.49 31.40 -31.05
C GLY A 925 17.92 32.61 -30.29
N TRP A 926 18.76 33.36 -29.58
CA TRP A 926 18.35 34.56 -28.84
C TRP A 926 18.49 35.83 -29.69
N SER A 927 17.74 36.87 -29.33
CA SER A 927 17.76 38.18 -29.97
C SER A 927 18.37 39.23 -29.05
N ASN A 928 19.25 40.06 -29.62
CA ASN A 928 19.73 41.27 -28.99
C ASN A 928 18.64 42.36 -28.97
N ASP A 929 18.47 43.03 -27.84
CA ASP A 929 17.70 44.26 -27.71
C ASP A 929 18.53 45.33 -26.99
N LEU A 930 19.13 46.22 -27.78
CA LEU A 930 19.89 47.40 -27.34
C LEU A 930 21.27 47.11 -26.70
N LEU A 931 21.74 45.86 -26.64
CA LEU A 931 23.14 45.63 -26.24
C LEU A 931 24.09 46.15 -27.31
N THR A 932 25.17 46.75 -26.85
CA THR A 932 26.28 47.28 -27.64
C THR A 932 27.56 46.49 -27.36
N ALA A 933 28.58 46.69 -28.20
CA ALA A 933 29.85 45.97 -28.10
C ALA A 933 30.46 46.13 -26.70
N GLY A 934 30.87 45.00 -26.11
CA GLY A 934 31.45 44.89 -24.78
C GLY A 934 30.45 44.72 -23.64
N GLU A 935 29.13 44.77 -23.88
CA GLU A 935 28.11 44.68 -22.82
C GLU A 935 27.68 43.25 -22.44
N SER A 936 27.90 42.26 -23.32
CA SER A 936 27.75 40.83 -23.00
C SER A 936 28.87 39.96 -23.57
N SER A 937 29.22 38.89 -22.85
CA SER A 937 30.25 37.92 -23.21
C SER A 937 29.89 36.51 -22.75
N GLN A 938 30.42 35.48 -23.40
CA GLN A 938 30.41 34.11 -22.86
C GLN A 938 31.39 34.01 -21.67
N ASP A 939 30.97 33.41 -20.57
CA ASP A 939 31.80 33.17 -19.39
C ASP A 939 31.91 31.67 -19.12
N VAL A 940 33.13 31.13 -19.21
CA VAL A 940 33.43 29.70 -19.02
C VAL A 940 33.94 29.36 -17.61
N LEU A 941 34.04 30.37 -16.73
CA LEU A 941 34.54 30.20 -15.35
C LEU A 941 33.43 30.32 -14.32
N THR A 942 32.44 31.17 -14.60
CA THR A 942 31.26 31.35 -13.74
C THR A 942 30.08 30.66 -14.40
N ILE A 943 29.92 29.37 -14.14
CA ILE A 943 28.89 28.50 -14.72
C ILE A 943 28.02 27.91 -13.61
N HIS A 944 26.74 27.64 -13.89
CA HIS A 944 25.84 26.93 -13.00
C HIS A 944 25.83 25.44 -13.32
N SER A 945 25.66 25.11 -14.61
CA SER A 945 25.86 23.77 -15.15
C SER A 945 26.59 23.86 -16.50
N GLY A 946 26.83 22.72 -17.16
CA GLY A 946 27.42 22.69 -18.50
C GLY A 946 28.83 23.28 -18.62
N GLY A 947 29.08 24.06 -19.67
CA GLY A 947 30.40 24.56 -20.07
C GLY A 947 30.53 26.09 -20.08
N SER A 948 29.43 26.84 -20.09
CA SER A 948 29.46 28.30 -20.16
C SER A 948 28.15 28.96 -19.73
N SER A 949 28.22 30.24 -19.37
CA SER A 949 27.06 31.08 -19.09
C SER A 949 27.13 32.39 -19.88
N VAL A 950 26.02 33.14 -19.95
CA VAL A 950 26.06 34.52 -20.46
C VAL A 950 26.39 35.49 -19.34
N LYS A 951 27.34 36.39 -19.58
CA LYS A 951 27.71 37.46 -18.65
C LYS A 951 27.39 38.82 -19.23
N PHE A 952 26.68 39.64 -18.45
CA PHE A 952 26.55 41.08 -18.63
C PHE A 952 27.66 41.78 -17.84
N THR A 953 28.40 42.70 -18.46
CA THR A 953 29.63 43.32 -17.93
C THR A 953 29.43 44.77 -17.48
N SER A 954 28.51 45.49 -18.12
CA SER A 954 27.87 46.71 -17.62
C SER A 954 26.82 47.12 -18.65
N SER A 955 25.54 47.09 -18.32
CA SER A 955 24.48 47.52 -19.24
C SER A 955 23.48 48.41 -18.52
N THR A 956 22.70 49.19 -19.25
CA THR A 956 21.51 49.79 -18.63
C THR A 956 20.46 48.70 -18.36
N VAL A 957 19.61 48.88 -17.34
CA VAL A 957 18.49 47.95 -17.02
C VAL A 957 17.46 47.79 -18.15
N ALA A 958 17.60 48.54 -19.25
CA ALA A 958 16.77 48.42 -20.44
C ALA A 958 17.39 47.54 -21.55
N HIS A 959 18.70 47.27 -21.52
CA HIS A 959 19.36 46.40 -22.50
C HIS A 959 19.15 44.94 -22.11
N ASN A 960 18.72 44.12 -23.07
CA ASN A 960 18.28 42.76 -22.78
C ASN A 960 18.60 41.77 -23.88
N LEU A 961 18.65 40.50 -23.49
CA LEU A 961 18.54 39.36 -24.38
C LEU A 961 17.12 38.81 -24.25
N ARG A 962 16.53 38.43 -25.39
CA ARG A 962 15.18 37.89 -25.42
C ARG A 962 15.03 36.72 -26.38
N ILE A 963 14.10 35.84 -26.06
CA ILE A 963 13.66 34.74 -26.91
C ILE A 963 12.14 34.66 -26.91
N GLY A 964 11.55 34.36 -28.07
CA GLY A 964 10.10 34.27 -28.24
C GLY A 964 9.63 32.83 -28.13
N ASN A 965 8.59 32.59 -27.34
CA ASN A 965 7.94 31.30 -27.18
C ASN A 965 6.48 31.43 -27.62
N THR A 966 5.90 30.37 -28.22
CA THR A 966 4.52 30.41 -28.72
C THR A 966 3.56 29.42 -28.04
N PRO A 967 3.35 29.51 -26.71
CA PRO A 967 2.39 28.66 -26.02
C PRO A 967 0.95 29.09 -26.30
N SER A 968 0.01 28.14 -26.14
CA SER A 968 -1.42 28.40 -26.29
C SER A 968 -1.96 29.36 -25.24
N VAL A 969 -3.01 30.11 -25.59
CA VAL A 969 -3.72 30.99 -24.64
C VAL A 969 -4.34 30.16 -23.52
N ASN A 970 -4.34 30.70 -22.30
CA ASN A 970 -4.78 30.05 -21.06
C ASN A 970 -3.88 28.93 -20.52
N THR A 971 -2.74 28.65 -21.15
CA THR A 971 -1.74 27.75 -20.60
C THR A 971 -1.07 28.37 -19.38
N PHE A 972 -0.80 27.56 -18.35
CA PHE A 972 0.06 27.95 -17.24
C PHE A 972 1.49 27.54 -17.55
N LEU A 973 2.45 28.42 -17.31
CA LEU A 973 3.87 28.20 -17.56
C LEU A 973 4.63 28.29 -16.25
N SER A 974 5.56 27.37 -16.06
CA SER A 974 6.64 27.50 -15.10
C SER A 974 7.87 27.97 -15.85
N SER A 975 8.37 29.14 -15.49
CA SER A 975 9.53 29.75 -16.11
C SER A 975 10.55 30.11 -15.06
N GLY A 976 11.84 30.01 -15.39
CA GLY A 976 12.90 30.45 -14.52
C GLY A 976 14.27 30.45 -15.17
N ILE A 977 15.25 30.92 -14.42
CA ILE A 977 16.65 31.00 -14.81
C ILE A 977 17.52 31.12 -13.57
N PHE A 978 18.75 30.65 -13.66
CA PHE A 978 19.75 30.89 -12.63
C PHE A 978 20.50 32.18 -12.91
N SER A 979 20.73 32.97 -11.85
CA SER A 979 21.58 34.15 -11.96
C SER A 979 22.52 34.31 -10.78
N LYS A 980 23.66 34.95 -11.07
CA LYS A 980 24.71 35.30 -10.10
C LYS A 980 25.22 36.70 -10.38
N SER A 981 25.36 37.52 -9.36
CA SER A 981 25.68 38.96 -9.47
C SER A 981 26.91 39.33 -8.63
N SER A 982 27.68 40.34 -9.06
CA SER A 982 28.90 40.77 -8.35
C SER A 982 28.67 41.78 -7.21
N ALA A 983 27.59 42.57 -7.21
CA ALA A 983 27.23 43.46 -6.09
C ALA A 983 25.85 44.13 -6.26
N GLY A 984 24.99 44.11 -5.21
CA GLY A 984 23.96 45.09 -4.85
C GLY A 984 22.88 45.54 -5.86
N GLN A 985 22.99 45.16 -7.12
CA GLN A 985 22.07 45.50 -8.20
C GLN A 985 21.43 44.25 -8.79
N TYR A 986 20.23 44.42 -9.32
CA TYR A 986 19.33 43.34 -9.67
C TYR A 986 19.06 43.32 -11.17
N GLY A 987 19.23 42.16 -11.78
CA GLY A 987 18.67 41.87 -13.09
C GLY A 987 17.16 41.69 -13.03
N GLN A 988 16.54 41.65 -14.21
CA GLN A 988 15.11 41.41 -14.32
C GLN A 988 14.85 40.26 -15.27
N ILE A 989 13.87 39.43 -14.92
CA ILE A 989 13.36 38.38 -15.79
C ILE A 989 11.87 38.64 -16.01
N GLY A 990 11.38 38.43 -17.22
CA GLY A 990 9.97 38.74 -17.49
C GLY A 990 9.49 38.33 -18.86
N THR A 991 8.19 38.50 -19.05
CA THR A 991 7.44 38.07 -20.24
C THR A 991 7.18 39.22 -21.24
N GLY A 992 7.79 40.38 -21.02
CA GLY A 992 7.80 41.54 -21.93
C GLY A 992 6.60 42.48 -21.83
N TYR A 993 5.36 42.00 -22.01
CA TYR A 993 4.16 42.87 -22.07
C TYR A 993 2.97 42.39 -21.20
N PRO A 994 2.30 43.31 -20.46
CA PRO A 994 1.32 42.94 -19.40
C PRO A 994 0.01 42.41 -19.97
N ALA A 995 -0.30 42.77 -21.20
CA ALA A 995 -1.48 42.27 -21.88
C ALA A 995 -1.35 40.79 -22.30
N TRP A 996 -0.15 40.20 -22.27
CA TRP A 996 0.11 38.89 -22.90
C TRP A 996 0.23 37.75 -21.90
N SER A 997 0.64 38.02 -20.66
CA SER A 997 0.68 37.03 -19.58
C SER A 997 0.46 37.67 -18.22
N HIS A 998 -0.19 36.95 -17.31
CA HIS A 998 -0.41 37.39 -15.93
C HIS A 998 0.42 36.53 -14.98
N PHE A 999 1.21 37.15 -14.11
CA PHE A 999 1.90 36.41 -13.05
C PHE A 999 0.92 36.00 -11.96
N GLN A 1000 1.20 34.87 -11.30
CA GLN A 1000 0.35 34.35 -10.22
C GLN A 1000 0.15 35.34 -9.06
N TYR A 1001 1.13 36.21 -8.79
CA TYR A 1001 1.19 37.03 -7.58
C TYR A 1001 1.13 38.55 -7.83
N ASN A 1002 1.16 39.01 -9.09
CA ASN A 1002 1.15 40.44 -9.43
C ASN A 1002 0.72 40.67 -10.90
N ALA A 1003 0.18 41.84 -11.21
CA ALA A 1003 -0.06 42.31 -12.58
C ALA A 1003 1.20 42.87 -13.29
N SER A 1004 2.37 42.87 -12.61
CA SER A 1004 3.67 43.21 -13.20
C SER A 1004 4.09 42.20 -14.28
N THR A 1005 4.93 42.62 -15.23
CA THR A 1005 5.51 41.80 -16.32
C THR A 1005 6.94 41.38 -16.12
N TYR A 1006 7.57 41.94 -15.09
CA TYR A 1006 8.94 41.67 -14.73
C TYR A 1006 8.97 41.25 -13.27
N LEU A 1007 9.66 40.16 -13.00
CA LEU A 1007 10.23 39.88 -11.70
C LEU A 1007 11.55 40.63 -11.63
N LYS A 1008 11.65 41.51 -10.65
CA LYS A 1008 12.95 41.96 -10.19
C LYS A 1008 13.56 40.78 -9.44
N ASP A 1009 14.76 40.36 -9.84
CA ASP A 1009 15.58 39.57 -8.93
C ASP A 1009 15.65 40.38 -7.63
N SER A 1010 15.19 39.82 -6.51
CA SER A 1010 15.07 40.59 -5.26
C SER A 1010 16.31 40.46 -4.39
N SER A 1011 17.32 39.69 -4.83
CA SER A 1011 18.52 39.44 -4.02
C SER A 1011 19.80 39.39 -4.87
N SER A 1012 20.61 40.45 -4.83
CA SER A 1012 21.98 40.43 -5.34
C SER A 1012 22.76 39.35 -4.60
N SER A 1013 23.03 38.25 -5.26
CA SER A 1013 23.70 37.08 -4.69
C SER A 1013 25.02 36.83 -5.39
N THR A 1014 26.07 36.60 -4.61
CA THR A 1014 27.37 36.14 -5.11
C THR A 1014 27.39 34.61 -5.31
N SER A 1015 26.34 33.90 -4.88
CA SER A 1015 26.04 32.51 -5.25
C SER A 1015 24.95 32.46 -6.31
N TRP A 1016 24.91 31.39 -7.10
CA TRP A 1016 23.80 31.11 -8.01
C TRP A 1016 22.48 31.07 -7.24
N LYS A 1017 21.46 31.70 -7.82
CA LYS A 1017 20.09 31.67 -7.32
C LYS A 1017 19.14 31.42 -8.46
N GLN A 1018 18.18 30.54 -8.21
CA GLN A 1018 17.06 30.31 -9.09
C GLN A 1018 16.07 31.48 -8.95
N ASN A 1019 15.82 32.17 -10.06
CA ASN A 1019 14.71 33.11 -10.19
C ASN A 1019 13.62 32.44 -11.01
N PHE A 1020 12.43 32.24 -10.43
CA PHE A 1020 11.34 31.55 -11.12
C PHE A 1020 9.99 32.21 -10.87
N PHE A 1021 9.05 31.92 -11.76
CA PHE A 1021 7.69 32.42 -11.69
C PHE A 1021 6.71 31.51 -12.40
N ILE A 1022 5.47 31.56 -11.93
CA ILE A 1022 4.33 30.98 -12.63
C ILE A 1022 3.57 32.10 -13.34
N SER A 1023 3.32 31.90 -14.63
CA SER A 1023 2.53 32.83 -15.43
C SER A 1023 1.42 32.10 -16.18
N ARG A 1024 0.34 32.83 -16.48
CA ARG A 1024 -0.76 32.35 -17.34
C ARG A 1024 -0.77 33.15 -18.63
N VAL A 1025 -0.84 32.48 -19.77
CA VAL A 1025 -0.97 33.13 -21.08
C VAL A 1025 -2.35 33.79 -21.19
N ALA A 1026 -2.41 35.09 -21.47
CA ALA A 1026 -3.64 35.89 -21.38
C ALA A 1026 -4.29 36.22 -22.73
N ALA A 1027 -3.52 36.69 -23.73
CA ALA A 1027 -4.11 37.23 -24.97
C ALA A 1027 -3.32 37.04 -26.27
N SER A 1028 -2.09 36.52 -26.24
CA SER A 1028 -1.25 36.33 -27.43
C SER A 1028 -0.48 35.02 -27.37
N ASN A 1029 -0.21 34.44 -28.55
CA ASN A 1029 0.64 33.28 -28.76
C ASN A 1029 2.12 33.67 -28.97
N ASN A 1030 2.55 34.88 -28.60
CA ASN A 1030 3.95 35.30 -28.70
C ASN A 1030 4.40 35.91 -27.37
N ILE A 1031 4.83 35.05 -26.44
CA ILE A 1031 5.35 35.44 -25.14
C ILE A 1031 6.86 35.51 -25.22
N MET A 1032 7.46 36.61 -24.77
CA MET A 1032 8.91 36.79 -24.84
C MET A 1032 9.54 36.55 -23.49
N PHE A 1033 10.39 35.53 -23.34
CA PHE A 1033 11.24 35.42 -22.16
C PHE A 1033 12.43 36.38 -22.32
N ARG A 1034 12.68 37.22 -21.30
CA ARG A 1034 13.73 38.25 -21.34
C ARG A 1034 14.61 38.20 -20.11
N ILE A 1035 15.89 38.51 -20.31
CA ILE A 1035 16.86 38.78 -19.26
C ILE A 1035 17.45 40.17 -19.48
N ASN A 1036 17.27 41.05 -18.49
CA ASN A 1036 17.78 42.41 -18.51
C ASN A 1036 19.06 42.49 -17.69
N GLY A 1037 20.06 43.22 -18.18
CA GLY A 1037 21.29 43.38 -17.41
C GLY A 1037 21.13 44.21 -16.13
N PRO A 1038 22.11 44.16 -15.21
CA PRO A 1038 21.95 44.56 -13.82
C PRO A 1038 21.95 46.08 -13.56
N GLY A 1039 22.16 46.93 -14.57
CA GLY A 1039 22.42 48.36 -14.39
C GLY A 1039 23.91 48.71 -14.44
N SER A 1040 24.22 50.02 -14.44
CA SER A 1040 25.59 50.50 -14.62
C SER A 1040 26.49 50.13 -13.43
N GLY A 1041 27.66 49.55 -13.72
CA GLY A 1041 28.71 49.24 -12.74
C GLY A 1041 28.60 47.85 -12.07
N ALA A 1042 27.70 46.99 -12.52
CA ALA A 1042 27.53 45.63 -12.02
C ALA A 1042 27.70 44.58 -13.12
N THR A 1043 28.13 43.37 -12.75
CA THR A 1043 28.15 42.20 -13.63
C THR A 1043 27.12 41.18 -13.18
N GLN A 1044 26.49 40.52 -14.15
CA GLN A 1044 25.53 39.46 -13.87
C GLN A 1044 25.68 38.32 -14.86
N ASN A 1045 25.78 37.10 -14.33
CA ASN A 1045 25.78 35.87 -15.09
C ASN A 1045 24.38 35.27 -15.06
N TYR A 1046 23.97 34.70 -16.19
CA TYR A 1046 22.73 33.97 -16.35
C TYR A 1046 23.00 32.62 -17.00
N ASP A 1047 22.32 31.60 -16.51
CA ASP A 1047 22.48 30.22 -16.94
C ASP A 1047 21.18 29.44 -16.68
N ASP A 1048 21.02 28.29 -17.33
CA ASP A 1048 19.92 27.34 -17.11
C ASP A 1048 18.52 27.96 -17.15
N SER A 1049 18.19 28.53 -18.31
CA SER A 1049 16.89 29.13 -18.57
C SER A 1049 15.86 28.08 -18.97
N TYR A 1050 14.72 28.06 -18.30
CA TYR A 1050 13.66 27.10 -18.60
C TYR A 1050 12.29 27.74 -18.68
N THR A 1051 11.46 27.19 -19.55
CA THR A 1051 10.02 27.44 -19.59
C THR A 1051 9.31 26.19 -20.06
N PHE A 1052 8.38 25.68 -19.27
CA PHE A 1052 7.55 24.53 -19.64
C PHE A 1052 6.10 24.75 -19.22
N SER A 1053 5.19 24.03 -19.89
CA SER A 1053 3.77 24.12 -19.58
C SER A 1053 3.43 23.30 -18.34
N LEU A 1054 2.64 23.87 -17.44
CA LEU A 1054 2.07 23.18 -16.29
C LEU A 1054 0.75 22.51 -16.67
N SER A 1055 0.56 21.30 -16.17
CA SER A 1055 -0.74 20.63 -16.21
C SER A 1055 -1.76 21.39 -15.34
N PRO A 1056 -3.02 21.53 -15.79
CA PRO A 1056 -4.09 22.06 -14.94
C PRO A 1056 -4.24 21.19 -13.68
N VAL A 1057 -4.22 21.81 -12.50
CA VAL A 1057 -4.45 21.11 -11.23
C VAL A 1057 -5.92 21.28 -10.82
N SER A 1058 -6.66 20.18 -10.66
CA SER A 1058 -7.98 20.20 -10.02
C SER A 1058 -7.80 20.00 -8.51
N LEU A 1059 -8.24 20.99 -7.72
CA LEU A 1059 -8.21 20.93 -6.26
C LEU A 1059 -9.54 20.33 -5.79
N THR A 1060 -9.54 19.04 -5.49
CA THR A 1060 -10.68 18.36 -4.87
C THR A 1060 -10.44 18.31 -3.36
N VAL A 1061 -11.12 19.18 -2.61
CA VAL A 1061 -11.05 19.20 -1.15
C VAL A 1061 -12.24 18.42 -0.61
N THR A 1062 -11.99 17.28 0.03
CA THR A 1062 -13.01 16.44 0.67
C THR A 1062 -13.02 16.68 2.19
N PRO A 1063 -14.08 17.27 2.78
CA PRO A 1063 -14.14 17.49 4.22
C PRO A 1063 -14.55 16.22 4.99
N ALA A 1064 -13.97 16.00 6.17
CA ALA A 1064 -14.14 14.79 6.98
C ALA A 1064 -15.34 14.79 7.95
N SER A 1065 -16.18 15.82 8.03
CA SER A 1065 -17.24 15.87 9.06
C SER A 1065 -18.48 16.68 8.64
N LEU A 1066 -19.39 16.06 7.90
CA LEU A 1066 -20.69 16.67 7.56
C LEU A 1066 -21.84 16.29 8.52
N ALA A 1067 -21.65 15.34 9.44
CA ALA A 1067 -22.79 14.68 10.10
C ALA A 1067 -23.41 15.44 11.31
N ASN A 1068 -22.71 16.38 11.96
CA ASN A 1068 -23.12 16.93 13.27
C ASN A 1068 -23.39 18.46 13.34
N SER A 1069 -23.30 19.21 12.23
CA SER A 1069 -23.23 20.69 12.29
C SER A 1069 -24.38 21.46 11.62
N THR A 1070 -25.49 20.80 11.28
CA THR A 1070 -26.60 21.42 10.54
C THR A 1070 -27.68 21.95 11.49
N GLU A 1071 -27.88 23.27 11.58
CA GLU A 1071 -28.98 23.92 12.32
C GLU A 1071 -29.92 24.73 11.39
N THR A 1072 -31.11 25.08 11.87
CA THR A 1072 -32.17 25.73 11.08
C THR A 1072 -31.80 27.13 10.57
N THR A 1073 -30.76 27.76 11.12
CA THR A 1073 -30.30 29.11 10.74
C THR A 1073 -28.99 29.10 9.92
N GLY A 1074 -28.36 27.94 9.73
CA GLY A 1074 -27.08 27.79 9.04
C GLY A 1074 -26.20 26.70 9.66
N ILE A 1075 -24.97 26.58 9.15
CA ILE A 1075 -23.96 25.63 9.66
C ILE A 1075 -23.32 26.20 10.93
N ARG A 1076 -23.24 25.38 11.98
CA ARG A 1076 -22.58 25.71 13.25
C ARG A 1076 -21.07 25.48 13.15
N VAL A 1077 -20.28 26.40 13.72
CA VAL A 1077 -18.81 26.34 13.78
C VAL A 1077 -18.37 26.70 15.20
N ASP A 1078 -17.64 25.83 15.90
CA ASP A 1078 -17.05 26.14 17.20
C ASP A 1078 -15.53 25.87 17.27
N GLY A 1079 -14.80 26.74 17.98
CA GLY A 1079 -13.36 26.59 18.22
C GLY A 1079 -12.52 26.26 16.97
N THR A 1080 -12.02 25.03 16.91
CA THR A 1080 -11.17 24.46 15.84
C THR A 1080 -11.94 23.91 14.64
N ASP A 1081 -13.27 24.06 14.60
CA ASP A 1081 -14.10 23.60 13.49
C ASP A 1081 -13.79 24.34 12.19
N MET A 1082 -13.86 23.61 11.08
CA MET A 1082 -13.64 24.14 9.73
C MET A 1082 -14.96 24.21 8.95
N LEU A 1083 -15.33 25.42 8.51
CA LEU A 1083 -16.52 25.68 7.70
C LEU A 1083 -16.19 25.75 6.22
N THR A 1084 -16.95 25.03 5.40
CA THR A 1084 -16.86 25.10 3.93
C THR A 1084 -18.14 25.70 3.35
N GLN A 1085 -18.00 26.72 2.51
CA GLN A 1085 -19.10 27.32 1.73
C GLN A 1085 -18.71 27.38 0.25
N PRO A 1086 -19.65 27.11 -0.67
CA PRO A 1086 -19.42 27.33 -2.08
C PRO A 1086 -19.20 28.82 -2.33
N ILE A 1087 -18.03 29.17 -2.89
CA ILE A 1087 -17.74 30.54 -3.26
C ILE A 1087 -18.42 30.83 -4.59
N THR A 1088 -19.57 31.50 -4.52
CA THR A 1088 -20.25 32.01 -5.71
C THR A 1088 -19.59 33.31 -6.15
N ASN A 1089 -19.41 33.50 -7.46
CA ASN A 1089 -18.71 34.62 -8.10
C ASN A 1089 -17.18 34.58 -8.01
N LEU A 1090 -16.58 33.41 -7.78
CA LEU A 1090 -15.20 33.18 -8.22
C LEU A 1090 -15.23 32.87 -9.72
N THR A 1091 -14.74 33.80 -10.53
CA THR A 1091 -14.53 33.54 -11.96
C THR A 1091 -13.06 33.17 -12.20
N ALA A 1092 -12.73 32.65 -13.38
CA ALA A 1092 -11.35 32.34 -13.74
C ALA A 1092 -10.42 33.59 -13.79
N THR A 1093 -10.97 34.81 -13.65
CA THR A 1093 -10.23 36.07 -13.80
C THR A 1093 -10.35 37.03 -12.61
N SER A 1094 -11.38 36.91 -11.76
CA SER A 1094 -11.50 37.63 -10.48
C SER A 1094 -12.65 37.08 -9.61
N GLY A 1095 -12.62 37.36 -8.30
CA GLY A 1095 -13.72 37.03 -7.39
C GLY A 1095 -13.45 37.54 -5.97
N THR A 1096 -14.51 37.63 -5.15
CA THR A 1096 -14.39 37.93 -3.71
C THR A 1096 -15.02 36.79 -2.92
N ALA A 1097 -14.26 36.18 -2.01
CA ALA A 1097 -14.79 35.17 -1.09
C ALA A 1097 -15.48 35.85 0.09
N ARG A 1098 -16.72 35.46 0.40
CA ARG A 1098 -17.45 35.88 1.61
C ARG A 1098 -17.96 34.65 2.34
N PHE A 1099 -17.82 34.63 3.66
CA PHE A 1099 -18.23 33.53 4.51
C PHE A 1099 -19.39 33.96 5.40
N LYS A 1100 -20.44 33.14 5.48
CA LYS A 1100 -21.60 33.37 6.36
C LYS A 1100 -21.68 32.32 7.46
N TYR A 1101 -21.22 32.64 8.67
CA TYR A 1101 -21.26 31.72 9.81
C TYR A 1101 -22.04 32.33 10.97
N THR A 1102 -22.51 31.48 11.89
CA THR A 1102 -23.15 31.90 13.14
C THR A 1102 -22.20 31.58 14.30
N PRO A 1103 -21.52 32.56 14.92
CA PRO A 1103 -20.65 32.30 16.07
C PRO A 1103 -21.45 31.85 17.30
N ARG A 1104 -20.89 30.92 18.08
CA ARG A 1104 -21.52 30.41 19.33
C ARG A 1104 -21.57 31.44 20.46
N HIS A 1105 -20.66 32.41 20.46
CA HIS A 1105 -20.56 33.45 21.47
C HIS A 1105 -20.64 34.84 20.82
N SER A 1106 -21.03 35.85 21.59
CA SER A 1106 -21.00 37.24 21.11
C SER A 1106 -19.60 37.60 20.61
N PHE A 1107 -19.49 38.47 19.60
CA PHE A 1107 -18.19 38.92 19.10
C PHE A 1107 -17.28 39.47 20.21
N ALA A 1108 -17.86 40.08 21.26
CA ALA A 1108 -17.11 40.52 22.45
C ALA A 1108 -16.39 39.37 23.21
N THR A 1109 -16.83 38.13 23.05
CA THR A 1109 -16.18 36.93 23.59
C THR A 1109 -15.15 36.36 22.60
N ALA A 1110 -15.35 36.54 21.30
CA ALA A 1110 -14.40 36.11 20.27
C ALA A 1110 -13.13 36.98 20.26
N ASP A 1111 -13.26 38.29 20.49
CA ASP A 1111 -12.14 39.24 20.58
C ASP A 1111 -11.18 38.90 21.75
N LEU A 1112 -11.66 38.23 22.80
CA LEU A 1112 -10.82 37.77 23.93
C LEU A 1112 -9.87 36.62 23.54
N PHE A 1113 -10.09 35.98 22.39
CA PHE A 1113 -9.23 34.92 21.83
C PHE A 1113 -8.35 35.40 20.66
N GLY A 1114 -8.33 36.71 20.36
CA GLY A 1114 -7.40 37.31 19.40
C GLY A 1114 -7.81 37.18 17.93
N VAL A 1115 -9.12 37.21 17.64
CA VAL A 1115 -9.66 37.37 16.28
C VAL A 1115 -9.97 38.84 16.00
#